data_AF-A0A834CIK1-F1
#
_entry.id   AF-A0A834CIK1-F1
#
_cell.length_a   1.000
_cell.length_b   1.000
_cell.length_c   1.000
_cell.angle_alpha   90.00
_cell.angle_beta   90.00
_cell.angle_gamma   90.00
#
_symmetry.space_group_name_H-M   'P 1'
#
loop_
_entity.id
_entity.type
_entity.pdbx_description
1 polymer ?
#
loop_
_entity_poly.entity_id
_entity_poly.type
_entity_poly.pdbx_seq_one_letter_code
_entity_poly.pdbx_strand_id
1 'polypeptide(L)'
;MGPHKVTVLFAGQQIPKSPFEVNVDKALGDASKVTMKGPGIEPVGNIANKPTYFDIFTAGAGTGDVTAMVRDPQGRQNSVEAMMEDKGDNVYRCTYRPVLPGPHTIAVTFGGVGVPRSPLTVDVGPACMPSACRATGRGLQPSGLRVKQVGDFKVDTRNAGSGDLKVFIKGPKGAEEPLKLLSSQNGVFLYEYYPTSPGRYCVSITWGGQHIPKSPFDVAVGQEAGPQQIRAWGPGLEGGIVGKPATFVVESIGPDAGVLGFAIEGPSQAKIECEDQNDGSCDVRYWPTEPGEYAIRVTCDEEDIELSPFMAYIVPDNNTNHPEKVQAHGLGLEKTGCLVNQPAEFTVNAEDAGKGPLKITAQDAEGLPVEVKVRSKGDGLYRCSYTPASSLKHTVSISWGGVSIANSPFRVNVGRGSHPSLVKVFGPGVEDGLKANEPTHFTVDCSGAGDGDVSVGIKCDANMISEREADVDFDIISNANDTFTVKYVPPAAGRLTVKVLFTDKEVPLSPFVVKVNPSHDASKVKVEGPGVARSGVESGKPTHFTVLTKGAGKAPLDVSFSSKVKDFDIIDNYDYSQTVKYTPLQQGEMKVIVTFGGDAIPKSPFTVGVAAPLEIGRVSVDNLDARVEVNQEQEFLVDTKGAGGQGHLEVEVLSPRQRVVPCDVQPQAGQVDVSVVRYTPTEEGVHAVNVSYDGHPVPGSPFPVEASLPPDPTKVKAFGPGLEGGLVGNPAEFTIDTTGAGTGGLGLTVEGPTEAKIECSDNGDGTCSVSYLPTEPGEYLVNILFENVHVPGSPFRADIQMPFDPSKVVASGSGLKRAKVGETSVVNVDCTRAGPGELSLEAALDSPSSGSTPSGRKAKTEIISNNDGTFTVTYVPMTAGMYTLLLKYGGKTVPGFPAKVTADPGS
;
A
#
# COMPACT_ATOMS: atom_id res chain seq x y z
N MET A 1 -29.21 18.07 135.88
CA MET A 1 -28.14 18.99 135.41
C MET A 1 -28.04 20.14 136.40
N GLY A 2 -26.82 20.55 136.77
CA GLY A 2 -26.58 21.57 137.79
C GLY A 2 -26.38 20.99 139.20
N PRO A 3 -26.15 21.85 140.21
CA PRO A 3 -25.80 21.41 141.57
C PRO A 3 -26.95 20.62 142.18
N HIS A 4 -26.69 19.39 142.61
CA HIS A 4 -27.66 18.53 143.28
C HIS A 4 -27.18 18.29 144.72
N LYS A 5 -28.09 18.39 145.68
CA LYS A 5 -27.79 18.16 147.10
C LYS A 5 -28.18 16.74 147.48
N VAL A 6 -27.19 15.88 147.66
CA VAL A 6 -27.41 14.50 148.10
C VAL A 6 -27.38 14.46 149.63
N THR A 7 -28.53 14.17 150.22
CA THR A 7 -28.68 14.06 151.67
C THR A 7 -28.53 12.60 152.08
N VAL A 8 -27.44 12.28 152.77
CA VAL A 8 -27.24 10.96 153.37
C VAL A 8 -27.72 10.98 154.82
N LEU A 9 -28.62 10.05 155.15
CA LEU A 9 -29.21 9.87 156.48
C LEU A 9 -28.71 8.54 157.07
N PHE A 10 -28.30 8.56 158.33
CA PHE A 10 -28.04 7.36 159.12
C PHE A 10 -28.92 7.40 160.38
N ALA A 11 -29.72 6.36 160.60
CA ALA A 11 -30.72 6.31 161.68
C ALA A 11 -31.66 7.53 161.76
N GLY A 12 -32.02 8.09 160.60
CA GLY A 12 -32.94 9.23 160.50
C GLY A 12 -32.32 10.61 160.75
N GLN A 13 -31.01 10.70 161.03
CA GLN A 13 -30.29 11.98 161.14
C GLN A 13 -29.26 12.15 160.02
N GLN A 14 -29.06 13.40 159.58
CA GLN A 14 -28.05 13.73 158.57
C GLN A 14 -26.65 13.50 159.17
N ILE A 15 -25.80 12.80 158.43
CA ILE A 15 -24.41 12.58 158.84
C ILE A 15 -23.59 13.88 158.72
N PRO A 16 -22.52 14.06 159.51
CA PRO A 16 -21.64 15.22 159.38
C PRO A 16 -21.12 15.37 157.94
N LYS A 17 -21.23 16.58 157.36
CA LYS A 17 -20.93 16.96 155.96
C LYS A 17 -22.00 16.63 154.91
N SER A 18 -23.17 16.12 155.32
CA SER A 18 -24.39 16.06 154.51
C SER A 18 -25.21 17.35 154.69
N PRO A 19 -25.85 17.92 153.64
CA PRO A 19 -25.90 17.42 152.27
C PRO A 19 -24.61 17.70 151.49
N PHE A 20 -24.20 16.72 150.67
CA PHE A 20 -23.09 16.87 149.74
C PHE A 20 -23.58 17.59 148.49
N GLU A 21 -22.88 18.65 148.09
CA GLU A 21 -23.08 19.27 146.78
C GLU A 21 -22.36 18.43 145.72
N VAL A 22 -23.15 17.80 144.85
CA VAL A 22 -22.67 16.99 143.73
C VAL A 22 -23.08 17.70 142.46
N ASN A 23 -22.09 18.13 141.66
CA ASN A 23 -22.36 18.67 140.34
C ASN A 23 -22.42 17.50 139.35
N VAL A 24 -23.58 17.26 138.76
CA VAL A 24 -23.76 16.17 137.79
C VAL A 24 -23.53 16.74 136.39
N ASP A 25 -22.31 16.59 135.89
CA ASP A 25 -21.95 16.89 134.50
C ASP A 25 -22.37 15.76 133.55
N LYS A 26 -22.71 16.12 132.31
CA LYS A 26 -23.05 15.19 131.23
C LYS A 26 -21.95 14.13 131.13
N ALA A 27 -22.31 12.85 131.24
CA ALA A 27 -21.46 11.78 130.73
C ALA A 27 -21.30 12.02 129.23
N LEU A 28 -20.17 12.61 128.85
CA LEU A 28 -19.76 12.75 127.46
C LEU A 28 -19.67 11.35 126.88
N GLY A 29 -20.34 11.12 125.75
CA GLY A 29 -20.28 9.85 125.05
C GLY A 29 -18.82 9.45 124.77
N ASP A 30 -18.51 8.17 124.95
CA ASP A 30 -17.19 7.59 124.77
C ASP A 30 -16.99 7.19 123.30
N ALA A 31 -16.41 8.11 122.51
CA ALA A 31 -16.12 7.90 121.10
C ALA A 31 -15.20 6.69 120.84
N SER A 32 -14.41 6.24 121.83
CA SER A 32 -13.51 5.08 121.70
C SER A 32 -14.25 3.75 121.49
N LYS A 33 -15.55 3.71 121.83
CA LYS A 33 -16.42 2.54 121.65
C LYS A 33 -17.13 2.51 120.30
N VAL A 34 -17.03 3.57 119.51
CA VAL A 34 -17.65 3.62 118.17
C VAL A 34 -16.79 2.85 117.17
N THR A 35 -17.42 2.00 116.36
CA THR A 35 -16.74 1.24 115.31
C THR A 35 -17.37 1.49 113.95
N MET A 36 -16.59 1.36 112.88
CA MET A 36 -17.06 1.56 111.50
C MET A 36 -16.71 0.35 110.65
N LYS A 37 -17.64 -0.09 109.79
CA LYS A 37 -17.45 -1.19 108.83
C LYS A 37 -18.24 -0.95 107.56
N GLY A 38 -17.69 -1.33 106.41
CA GLY A 38 -18.41 -1.33 105.13
C GLY A 38 -17.51 -1.01 103.94
N PRO A 39 -17.99 -1.26 102.72
CA PRO A 39 -17.19 -1.10 101.49
C PRO A 39 -16.69 0.34 101.28
N GLY A 40 -17.43 1.34 101.76
CA GLY A 40 -17.09 2.76 101.62
C GLY A 40 -15.92 3.24 102.48
N ILE A 41 -15.36 2.40 103.35
CA ILE A 41 -14.16 2.73 104.15
C ILE A 41 -13.00 1.76 103.90
N GLU A 42 -13.14 0.84 102.94
CA GLU A 42 -12.03 -0.01 102.53
C GLU A 42 -10.94 0.85 101.85
N PRO A 43 -9.65 0.63 102.13
CA PRO A 43 -8.56 1.46 101.62
C PRO A 43 -8.50 1.56 100.09
N VAL A 44 -9.00 0.53 99.39
CA VAL A 44 -9.04 0.41 97.93
C VAL A 44 -10.34 -0.28 97.51
N GLY A 45 -10.76 -0.08 96.24
CA GLY A 45 -11.89 -0.78 95.64
C GLY A 45 -13.15 0.05 95.44
N ASN A 46 -13.19 1.28 95.98
CA ASN A 46 -14.23 2.27 95.65
C ASN A 46 -13.95 2.88 94.26
N ILE A 47 -14.99 3.24 93.51
CA ILE A 47 -14.89 3.75 92.12
C ILE A 47 -15.63 5.06 92.00
N ALA A 48 -15.06 6.03 91.28
CA ALA A 48 -15.67 7.33 91.03
C ALA A 48 -17.02 7.18 90.31
N ASN A 49 -17.97 8.05 90.64
CA ASN A 49 -19.37 8.07 90.24
C ASN A 49 -20.21 6.86 90.66
N LYS A 50 -19.68 5.90 91.44
CA LYS A 50 -20.43 4.77 92.00
C LYS A 50 -20.75 5.03 93.49
N PRO A 51 -22.01 4.96 93.93
CA PRO A 51 -22.34 5.17 95.35
C PRO A 51 -21.79 4.01 96.18
N THR A 52 -21.26 4.34 97.35
CA THR A 52 -20.74 3.39 98.33
C THR A 52 -21.24 3.77 99.73
N TYR A 53 -21.08 2.89 100.71
CA TYR A 53 -21.58 3.13 102.06
C TYR A 53 -20.73 2.46 103.13
N PHE A 54 -20.83 2.96 104.36
CA PHE A 54 -20.34 2.28 105.55
C PHE A 54 -21.27 2.53 106.72
N ASP A 55 -21.27 1.58 107.66
CA ASP A 55 -22.06 1.60 108.86
C ASP A 55 -21.20 1.98 110.07
N ILE A 56 -21.75 2.83 110.92
CA ILE A 56 -21.17 3.36 112.15
C ILE A 56 -21.97 2.79 113.31
N PHE A 57 -21.33 1.96 114.14
CA PHE A 57 -21.93 1.29 115.29
C PHE A 57 -21.57 2.04 116.56
N THR A 58 -22.58 2.53 117.28
CA THR A 58 -22.46 3.40 118.48
C THR A 58 -22.89 2.70 119.78
N ALA A 59 -23.16 1.39 119.72
CA ALA A 59 -23.57 0.61 120.88
C ALA A 59 -22.56 0.70 122.04
N GLY A 60 -23.02 1.12 123.22
CA GLY A 60 -22.18 1.27 124.41
C GLY A 60 -21.37 2.57 124.49
N ALA A 61 -21.41 3.44 123.47
CA ALA A 61 -20.73 4.74 123.44
C ALA A 61 -21.48 5.85 124.21
N GLY A 62 -22.76 5.67 124.57
CA GLY A 62 -23.55 6.68 125.28
C GLY A 62 -24.26 7.65 124.35
N THR A 63 -24.55 8.88 124.79
CA THR A 63 -25.28 9.87 124.00
C THR A 63 -24.31 10.86 123.35
N GLY A 64 -24.36 10.98 122.02
CA GLY A 64 -23.54 11.93 121.25
C GLY A 64 -23.98 11.98 119.77
N ASP A 65 -23.79 13.13 119.13
CA ASP A 65 -24.16 13.30 117.72
C ASP A 65 -23.13 12.62 116.80
N VAL A 66 -23.60 11.87 115.79
CA VAL A 66 -22.75 11.24 114.77
C VAL A 66 -22.64 12.14 113.55
N THR A 67 -21.42 12.48 113.14
CA THR A 67 -21.18 13.20 111.89
C THR A 67 -20.09 12.54 111.08
N ALA A 68 -20.31 12.40 109.77
CA ALA A 68 -19.31 11.94 108.82
C ALA A 68 -19.07 13.03 107.75
N MET A 69 -17.81 13.33 107.48
CA MET A 69 -17.37 14.27 106.48
C MET A 69 -16.45 13.56 105.49
N VAL A 70 -16.82 13.58 104.22
CA VAL A 70 -16.00 13.04 103.12
C VAL A 70 -15.39 14.20 102.35
N ARG A 71 -14.07 14.18 102.15
CA ARG A 71 -13.34 15.17 101.36
C ARG A 71 -12.75 14.52 100.13
N ASP A 72 -12.88 15.19 98.97
CA ASP A 72 -12.23 14.79 97.73
C ASP A 72 -10.69 14.96 97.81
N PRO A 73 -9.91 14.51 96.80
CA PRO A 73 -8.45 14.63 96.79
C PRO A 73 -7.94 16.08 96.78
N GLN A 74 -8.81 17.05 96.50
CA GLN A 74 -8.53 18.49 96.55
C GLN A 74 -8.96 19.12 97.89
N GLY A 75 -9.43 18.30 98.85
CA GLY A 75 -9.88 18.73 100.16
C GLY A 75 -11.29 19.32 100.20
N ARG A 76 -12.04 19.29 99.09
CA ARG A 76 -13.39 19.88 99.01
C ARG A 76 -14.42 18.91 99.53
N GLN A 77 -15.36 19.42 100.34
CA GLN A 77 -16.44 18.64 100.95
C GLN A 77 -17.71 18.63 100.07
N ASN A 78 -18.02 19.75 99.39
CA ASN A 78 -19.25 19.90 98.61
C ASN A 78 -19.26 19.08 97.30
N SER A 79 -18.12 18.51 96.90
CA SER A 79 -17.98 17.68 95.70
C SER A 79 -18.38 16.23 95.92
N VAL A 80 -18.67 15.82 97.16
CA VAL A 80 -19.08 14.46 97.52
C VAL A 80 -20.40 14.54 98.28
N GLU A 81 -21.48 14.12 97.64
CA GLU A 81 -22.78 14.00 98.31
C GLU A 81 -22.71 12.86 99.33
N ALA A 82 -22.64 13.20 100.62
CA ALA A 82 -22.70 12.26 101.73
C ALA A 82 -24.04 12.41 102.47
N MET A 83 -24.80 11.32 102.56
CA MET A 83 -26.08 11.26 103.25
C MET A 83 -25.95 10.34 104.46
N MET A 84 -26.33 10.86 105.63
CA MET A 84 -26.40 10.10 106.88
C MET A 84 -27.83 9.61 107.10
N GLU A 85 -27.99 8.32 107.37
CA GLU A 85 -29.27 7.68 107.67
C GLU A 85 -29.18 6.97 109.04
N ASP A 86 -30.09 7.26 109.97
CA ASP A 86 -30.23 6.51 111.21
C ASP A 86 -31.01 5.21 110.94
N LYS A 87 -30.38 4.06 111.18
CA LYS A 87 -30.97 2.73 110.96
C LYS A 87 -31.63 2.17 112.22
N GLY A 88 -31.60 2.87 113.35
CA GLY A 88 -32.01 2.35 114.65
C GLY A 88 -30.96 1.42 115.27
N ASP A 89 -31.24 0.91 116.48
CA ASP A 89 -30.39 -0.03 117.22
C ASP A 89 -28.91 0.40 117.38
N ASN A 90 -28.68 1.70 117.53
CA ASN A 90 -27.34 2.32 117.64
C ASN A 90 -26.48 2.20 116.37
N VAL A 91 -27.08 2.09 115.18
CA VAL A 91 -26.37 2.02 113.89
C VAL A 91 -26.75 3.18 112.97
N TYR A 92 -25.74 3.85 112.41
CA TYR A 92 -25.91 4.92 111.42
C TYR A 92 -25.23 4.52 110.11
N ARG A 93 -25.89 4.70 108.97
CA ARG A 93 -25.33 4.44 107.64
C ARG A 93 -24.96 5.74 106.96
N CYS A 94 -23.68 5.88 106.61
CA CYS A 94 -23.21 6.95 105.75
C CYS A 94 -23.11 6.43 104.31
N THR A 95 -23.92 6.96 103.41
CA THR A 95 -23.85 6.68 101.96
C THR A 95 -23.24 7.87 101.26
N TYR A 96 -22.24 7.67 100.42
CA TYR A 96 -21.64 8.75 99.64
C TYR A 96 -21.29 8.33 98.22
N ARG A 97 -21.25 9.30 97.30
CA ARG A 97 -20.84 9.07 95.90
C ARG A 97 -19.59 9.90 95.58
N PRO A 98 -18.39 9.31 95.57
CA PRO A 98 -17.18 10.04 95.18
C PRO A 98 -17.22 10.35 93.69
N VAL A 99 -16.94 11.59 93.28
CA VAL A 99 -17.02 12.03 91.87
C VAL A 99 -15.66 11.98 91.17
N LEU A 100 -14.58 12.22 91.90
CA LEU A 100 -13.21 12.23 91.38
C LEU A 100 -12.47 10.93 91.74
N PRO A 101 -11.48 10.50 90.96
CA PRO A 101 -10.53 9.48 91.38
C PRO A 101 -9.43 10.05 92.29
N GLY A 102 -8.83 9.21 93.13
CA GLY A 102 -7.73 9.53 94.03
C GLY A 102 -8.08 9.42 95.52
N PRO A 103 -7.18 9.88 96.41
CA PRO A 103 -7.32 9.68 97.86
C PRO A 103 -8.40 10.58 98.45
N HIS A 104 -9.50 9.98 98.90
CA HIS A 104 -10.57 10.65 99.65
C HIS A 104 -10.34 10.50 101.14
N THR A 105 -10.57 11.57 101.92
CA THR A 105 -10.43 11.52 103.38
C THR A 105 -11.80 11.47 104.03
N ILE A 106 -12.04 10.47 104.87
CA ILE A 106 -13.29 10.29 105.62
C ILE A 106 -13.02 10.55 107.11
N ALA A 107 -13.61 11.62 107.63
CA ALA A 107 -13.57 12.00 109.04
C ALA A 107 -14.93 11.73 109.69
N VAL A 108 -14.95 10.92 110.74
CA VAL A 108 -16.15 10.53 111.50
C VAL A 108 -15.94 10.90 112.96
N THR A 109 -16.91 11.58 113.53
CA THR A 109 -16.89 12.04 114.92
C THR A 109 -18.16 11.64 115.64
N PHE A 110 -18.04 11.37 116.94
CA PHE A 110 -19.12 11.07 117.87
C PHE A 110 -19.07 12.07 119.03
N GLY A 111 -20.12 12.86 119.24
CA GLY A 111 -20.15 13.89 120.28
C GLY A 111 -19.07 14.97 120.10
N GLY A 112 -18.65 15.22 118.86
CA GLY A 112 -17.57 16.16 118.50
C GLY A 112 -16.15 15.58 118.60
N VAL A 113 -15.97 14.33 119.03
CA VAL A 113 -14.67 13.66 119.17
C VAL A 113 -14.46 12.65 118.04
N GLY A 114 -13.26 12.58 117.46
CA GLY A 114 -12.91 11.60 116.42
C GLY A 114 -13.01 10.16 116.91
N VAL A 115 -13.62 9.29 116.10
CA VAL A 115 -13.74 7.86 116.42
C VAL A 115 -12.46 7.10 116.04
N PRO A 116 -12.19 5.92 116.62
CA PRO A 116 -11.03 5.10 116.26
C PRO A 116 -10.92 4.84 114.75
N ARG A 117 -9.71 4.96 114.22
CA ARG A 117 -9.36 4.85 112.78
C ARG A 117 -9.91 5.99 111.90
N SER A 118 -10.34 7.10 112.50
CA SER A 118 -10.69 8.32 111.78
C SER A 118 -9.73 9.47 112.12
N PRO A 119 -9.31 10.29 111.13
CA PRO A 119 -9.63 10.22 109.71
C PRO A 119 -8.96 9.01 109.02
N LEU A 120 -9.64 8.44 108.02
CA LEU A 120 -9.06 7.41 107.14
C LEU A 120 -9.02 7.90 105.69
N THR A 121 -8.10 7.33 104.91
CA THR A 121 -7.96 7.58 103.48
C THR A 121 -8.49 6.39 102.70
N VAL A 122 -9.35 6.65 101.72
CA VAL A 122 -9.90 5.69 100.77
C VAL A 122 -9.43 6.08 99.39
N ASP A 123 -8.72 5.18 98.71
CA ASP A 123 -8.31 5.41 97.33
C ASP A 123 -9.44 5.03 96.37
N VAL A 124 -9.98 6.02 95.67
CA VAL A 124 -11.10 5.86 94.74
C VAL A 124 -10.54 5.71 93.32
N GLY A 125 -10.83 4.57 92.69
CA GLY A 125 -10.45 4.29 91.31
C GLY A 125 -11.22 5.11 90.28
N PRO A 126 -10.69 5.27 89.06
CA PRO A 126 -11.33 6.01 87.97
C PRO A 126 -12.67 5.40 87.53
N ALA A 127 -13.64 6.28 87.22
CA ALA A 127 -14.97 5.89 86.75
C ALA A 127 -14.90 5.13 85.42
N CYS A 128 -15.83 4.18 85.22
CA CYS A 128 -15.99 3.50 83.94
C CYS A 128 -16.40 4.52 82.87
N MET A 129 -15.55 4.76 81.88
CA MET A 129 -15.78 5.68 80.76
C MET A 129 -15.70 4.93 79.42
N PRO A 130 -16.80 4.29 78.97
CA PRO A 130 -16.83 3.56 77.69
C PRO A 130 -16.48 4.43 76.48
N SER A 131 -16.78 5.73 76.53
CA SER A 131 -16.45 6.70 75.48
C SER A 131 -14.95 6.95 75.29
N ALA A 132 -14.13 6.58 76.28
CA ALA A 132 -12.68 6.68 76.20
C ALA A 132 -12.04 5.40 75.62
N CYS A 133 -12.82 4.34 75.40
CA CYS A 133 -12.37 3.18 74.64
C CYS A 133 -12.25 3.52 73.16
N ARG A 134 -11.28 2.92 72.48
CA ARG A 134 -11.11 3.01 71.03
C ARG A 134 -10.96 1.62 70.44
N ALA A 135 -11.79 1.28 69.47
CA ALA A 135 -11.61 0.05 68.71
C ALA A 135 -11.31 0.37 67.24
N THR A 136 -10.27 -0.24 66.72
CA THR A 136 -9.75 0.01 65.37
C THR A 136 -9.12 -1.27 64.81
N GLY A 137 -9.06 -1.38 63.48
CA GLY A 137 -8.51 -2.55 62.79
C GLY A 137 -9.30 -2.92 61.54
N ARG A 138 -8.77 -3.86 60.77
CA ARG A 138 -9.31 -4.29 59.48
C ARG A 138 -10.66 -4.99 59.64
N GLY A 139 -10.79 -5.81 60.69
CA GLY A 139 -12.02 -6.52 61.05
C GLY A 139 -13.16 -5.63 61.56
N LEU A 140 -12.99 -4.31 61.64
CA LEU A 140 -14.04 -3.35 62.01
C LEU A 140 -14.40 -2.40 60.85
N GLN A 141 -13.75 -2.54 59.70
CA GLN A 141 -14.01 -1.69 58.54
C GLN A 141 -15.35 -2.08 57.88
N PRO A 142 -16.10 -1.10 57.35
CA PRO A 142 -17.42 -1.35 56.79
C PRO A 142 -17.41 -2.27 55.56
N SER A 143 -16.29 -2.32 54.83
CA SER A 143 -16.11 -3.14 53.62
C SER A 143 -14.62 -3.42 53.35
N GLY A 144 -14.35 -4.45 52.55
CA GLY A 144 -13.02 -4.86 52.07
C GLY A 144 -12.52 -6.18 52.67
N LEU A 145 -13.05 -6.58 53.83
CA LEU A 145 -12.81 -7.92 54.37
C LEU A 145 -13.50 -8.98 53.48
N ARG A 146 -12.81 -10.07 53.16
CA ARG A 146 -13.33 -11.17 52.34
C ARG A 146 -13.36 -12.48 53.14
N VAL A 147 -14.16 -13.45 52.71
CA VAL A 147 -14.18 -14.79 53.33
C VAL A 147 -12.78 -15.42 53.33
N LYS A 148 -12.47 -16.24 54.35
CA LYS A 148 -11.16 -16.87 54.61
C LYS A 148 -10.01 -15.91 54.94
N GLN A 149 -10.18 -14.61 54.84
CA GLN A 149 -9.18 -13.65 55.33
C GLN A 149 -9.36 -13.42 56.84
N VAL A 150 -8.30 -12.96 57.50
CA VAL A 150 -8.34 -12.61 58.91
C VAL A 150 -9.00 -11.24 59.08
N GLY A 151 -10.02 -11.17 59.94
CA GLY A 151 -10.56 -9.92 60.47
C GLY A 151 -9.91 -9.63 61.81
N ASP A 152 -8.82 -8.87 61.81
CA ASP A 152 -8.11 -8.47 63.02
C ASP A 152 -8.54 -7.08 63.50
N PHE A 153 -8.61 -6.88 64.81
CA PHE A 153 -8.84 -5.57 65.41
C PHE A 153 -8.36 -5.50 66.85
N LYS A 154 -8.11 -4.27 67.31
CA LYS A 154 -7.70 -4.00 68.69
C LYS A 154 -8.69 -3.10 69.41
N VAL A 155 -8.77 -3.24 70.72
CA VAL A 155 -9.56 -2.41 71.63
C VAL A 155 -8.64 -1.82 72.69
N ASP A 156 -8.47 -0.51 72.66
CA ASP A 156 -7.73 0.26 73.65
C ASP A 156 -8.68 0.76 74.75
N THR A 157 -8.37 0.41 75.99
CA THR A 157 -9.17 0.71 77.19
C THR A 157 -8.38 1.49 78.23
N ARG A 158 -7.14 1.91 77.93
CA ARG A 158 -6.20 2.52 78.90
C ARG A 158 -6.78 3.75 79.60
N ASN A 159 -7.60 4.52 78.89
CA ASN A 159 -8.20 5.76 79.40
C ASN A 159 -9.66 5.56 79.87
N ALA A 160 -10.17 4.33 79.86
CA ALA A 160 -11.59 4.02 80.11
C ALA A 160 -11.93 3.69 81.57
N GLY A 161 -10.96 3.82 82.49
CA GLY A 161 -11.12 3.53 83.91
C GLY A 161 -11.32 2.04 84.18
N SER A 162 -12.04 1.69 85.25
CA SER A 162 -12.36 0.28 85.56
C SER A 162 -13.63 -0.19 84.85
N GLY A 163 -13.61 -1.35 84.21
CA GLY A 163 -14.77 -1.94 83.53
C GLY A 163 -14.45 -3.31 82.91
N ASP A 164 -15.48 -4.08 82.61
CA ASP A 164 -15.34 -5.38 81.92
C ASP A 164 -15.49 -5.20 80.41
N LEU A 165 -14.52 -5.68 79.63
CA LEU A 165 -14.58 -5.74 78.17
C LEU A 165 -15.36 -6.98 77.72
N LYS A 166 -16.37 -6.81 76.88
CA LYS A 166 -17.02 -7.91 76.15
C LYS A 166 -17.07 -7.64 74.67
N VAL A 167 -16.73 -8.66 73.88
CA VAL A 167 -16.70 -8.61 72.42
C VAL A 167 -17.47 -9.81 71.88
N PHE A 168 -18.43 -9.56 71.00
CA PHE A 168 -19.26 -10.59 70.35
C PHE A 168 -19.39 -10.29 68.87
N ILE A 169 -19.36 -11.32 68.03
CA ILE A 169 -19.51 -11.19 66.57
C ILE A 169 -20.70 -12.03 66.15
N LYS A 170 -21.66 -11.43 65.46
CA LYS A 170 -22.78 -12.15 64.83
C LYS A 170 -22.59 -12.19 63.33
N GLY A 171 -22.58 -13.39 62.77
CA GLY A 171 -22.52 -13.60 61.33
C GLY A 171 -23.87 -13.38 60.63
N PRO A 172 -23.91 -13.45 59.28
CA PRO A 172 -25.10 -13.16 58.48
C PRO A 172 -26.27 -14.13 58.71
N LYS A 173 -25.99 -15.31 59.26
CA LYS A 173 -27.01 -16.32 59.65
C LYS A 173 -27.53 -16.12 61.08
N GLY A 174 -27.10 -15.08 61.79
CA GLY A 174 -27.46 -14.79 63.18
C GLY A 174 -26.72 -15.62 64.23
N ALA A 175 -25.87 -16.57 63.81
CA ALA A 175 -25.00 -17.34 64.70
C ALA A 175 -23.83 -16.49 65.20
N GLU A 176 -23.34 -16.80 66.39
CA GLU A 176 -22.14 -16.18 66.95
C GLU A 176 -20.89 -16.79 66.30
N GLU A 177 -19.98 -15.94 65.83
CA GLU A 177 -18.75 -16.35 65.16
C GLU A 177 -17.62 -16.55 66.18
N PRO A 178 -16.73 -17.55 65.98
CA PRO A 178 -15.62 -17.81 66.88
C PRO A 178 -14.63 -16.63 66.88
N LEU A 179 -14.35 -16.11 68.06
CA LEU A 179 -13.45 -14.99 68.29
C LEU A 179 -12.22 -15.44 69.07
N LYS A 180 -11.02 -15.08 68.60
CA LYS A 180 -9.75 -15.40 69.26
C LYS A 180 -9.12 -14.14 69.84
N LEU A 181 -8.84 -14.14 71.15
CA LEU A 181 -8.01 -13.11 71.79
C LEU A 181 -6.54 -13.50 71.63
N LEU A 182 -5.76 -12.66 70.96
CA LEU A 182 -4.32 -12.86 70.74
C LEU A 182 -3.46 -12.31 71.88
N SER A 183 -3.77 -11.11 72.36
CA SER A 183 -2.97 -10.42 73.38
C SER A 183 -3.82 -9.45 74.19
N SER A 184 -3.47 -9.27 75.47
CA SER A 184 -4.12 -8.32 76.39
C SER A 184 -3.06 -7.60 77.24
N GLN A 185 -2.25 -6.77 76.58
CA GLN A 185 -1.14 -6.07 77.24
C GLN A 185 -1.49 -4.61 77.49
N ASN A 186 -1.21 -4.13 78.70
CA ASN A 186 -1.33 -2.72 79.10
C ASN A 186 -2.69 -2.08 78.74
N GLY A 187 -3.80 -2.79 78.92
CA GLY A 187 -5.15 -2.27 78.61
C GLY A 187 -5.49 -2.21 77.10
N VAL A 188 -4.69 -2.82 76.23
CA VAL A 188 -4.97 -3.01 74.81
C VAL A 188 -5.21 -4.49 74.53
N PHE A 189 -6.37 -4.80 73.94
CA PHE A 189 -6.80 -6.16 73.64
C PHE A 189 -6.81 -6.38 72.13
N LEU A 190 -6.13 -7.41 71.63
CA LEU A 190 -6.03 -7.73 70.20
C LEU A 190 -6.85 -8.99 69.90
N TYR A 191 -7.78 -8.88 68.96
CA TYR A 191 -8.70 -9.95 68.56
C TYR A 191 -8.58 -10.28 67.07
N GLU A 192 -8.88 -11.53 66.73
CA GLU A 192 -9.02 -12.00 65.36
C GLU A 192 -10.25 -12.89 65.22
N TYR A 193 -10.92 -12.80 64.07
CA TYR A 193 -11.97 -13.73 63.66
C TYR A 193 -11.83 -14.08 62.17
N TYR A 194 -12.44 -15.20 61.78
CA TYR A 194 -12.32 -15.76 60.43
C TYR A 194 -13.72 -15.93 59.82
N PRO A 195 -14.21 -14.96 59.03
CA PRO A 195 -15.52 -15.08 58.39
C PRO A 195 -15.53 -16.22 57.37
N THR A 196 -16.51 -17.11 57.52
CA THR A 196 -16.65 -18.32 56.69
C THR A 196 -17.67 -18.16 55.56
N SER A 197 -18.51 -17.13 55.60
CA SER A 197 -19.54 -16.86 54.59
C SER A 197 -19.63 -15.37 54.25
N PRO A 198 -19.94 -15.00 53.00
CA PRO A 198 -20.13 -13.61 52.63
C PRO A 198 -21.43 -13.06 53.23
N GLY A 199 -21.47 -11.75 53.50
CA GLY A 199 -22.64 -11.08 54.08
C GLY A 199 -22.28 -10.08 55.17
N ARG A 200 -23.30 -9.57 55.87
CA ARG A 200 -23.12 -8.59 56.94
C ARG A 200 -22.83 -9.27 58.27
N TYR A 201 -21.73 -8.87 58.90
CA TYR A 201 -21.34 -9.26 60.26
C TYR A 201 -21.52 -8.06 61.19
N CYS A 202 -21.95 -8.31 62.41
CA CYS A 202 -22.15 -7.28 63.43
C CYS A 202 -21.19 -7.52 64.60
N VAL A 203 -20.19 -6.66 64.76
CA VAL A 203 -19.21 -6.73 65.84
C VAL A 203 -19.64 -5.80 66.98
N SER A 204 -20.03 -6.37 68.11
CA SER A 204 -20.47 -5.65 69.31
C SER A 204 -19.36 -5.64 70.35
N ILE A 205 -18.94 -4.45 70.75
CA ILE A 205 -17.87 -4.21 71.73
C ILE A 205 -18.46 -3.34 72.84
N THR A 206 -18.39 -3.85 74.07
CA THR A 206 -18.92 -3.15 75.25
C THR A 206 -17.87 -3.06 76.35
N TRP A 207 -17.86 -1.94 77.08
CA TRP A 207 -17.04 -1.71 78.27
C TRP A 207 -17.95 -1.38 79.44
N GLY A 208 -17.85 -2.12 80.54
CA GLY A 208 -18.73 -1.94 81.70
C GLY A 208 -20.22 -2.13 81.39
N GLY A 209 -20.54 -2.93 80.35
CA GLY A 209 -21.91 -3.20 79.90
C GLY A 209 -22.52 -2.18 78.93
N GLN A 210 -21.80 -1.12 78.55
CA GLN A 210 -22.24 -0.14 77.56
C GLN A 210 -21.42 -0.23 76.27
N HIS A 211 -22.01 0.06 75.12
CA HIS A 211 -21.30 0.10 73.85
C HIS A 211 -20.22 1.20 73.85
N ILE A 212 -19.05 0.86 73.32
CA ILE A 212 -17.99 1.84 73.04
C ILE A 212 -18.36 2.67 71.79
N PRO A 213 -17.69 3.81 71.52
CA PRO A 213 -17.95 4.60 70.33
C PRO A 213 -17.90 3.77 69.04
N LYS A 214 -18.84 4.02 68.12
CA LYS A 214 -19.06 3.29 66.85
C LYS A 214 -19.51 1.83 66.98
N SER A 215 -19.60 1.27 68.20
CA SER A 215 -20.19 -0.05 68.38
C SER A 215 -21.72 0.03 68.41
N PRO A 216 -22.46 -0.90 67.78
CA PRO A 216 -21.97 -2.04 66.99
C PRO A 216 -21.39 -1.65 65.62
N PHE A 217 -20.36 -2.37 65.17
CA PHE A 217 -19.73 -2.20 63.86
C PHE A 217 -20.39 -3.14 62.85
N ASP A 218 -20.91 -2.58 61.77
CA ASP A 218 -21.41 -3.33 60.61
C ASP A 218 -20.27 -3.58 59.62
N VAL A 219 -19.92 -4.85 59.40
CA VAL A 219 -18.82 -5.27 58.52
C VAL A 219 -19.39 -6.09 57.36
N ALA A 220 -19.33 -5.56 56.15
CA ALA A 220 -19.71 -6.28 54.94
C ALA A 220 -18.54 -7.16 54.47
N VAL A 221 -18.70 -8.48 54.58
CA VAL A 221 -17.72 -9.46 54.12
C VAL A 221 -18.04 -9.88 52.70
N GLY A 222 -17.09 -9.64 51.79
CA GLY A 222 -17.17 -9.99 50.37
C GLY A 222 -16.82 -11.45 50.08
N GLN A 223 -16.94 -11.83 48.80
CA GLN A 223 -16.46 -13.12 48.30
C GLN A 223 -14.93 -13.19 48.29
N GLU A 224 -14.39 -14.41 48.17
CA GLU A 224 -12.95 -14.65 48.04
C GLU A 224 -12.37 -13.81 46.89
N ALA A 225 -11.15 -13.30 47.07
CA ALA A 225 -10.53 -12.44 46.08
C ALA A 225 -10.27 -13.24 44.78
N GLY A 226 -10.69 -12.70 43.64
CA GLY A 226 -10.33 -13.25 42.33
C GLY A 226 -8.85 -13.01 42.00
N PRO A 227 -8.40 -13.37 40.78
CA PRO A 227 -7.08 -13.02 40.28
C PRO A 227 -6.82 -11.51 40.43
N GLN A 228 -5.72 -11.15 41.08
CA GLN A 228 -5.36 -9.75 41.31
C GLN A 228 -4.67 -9.17 40.08
N GLN A 229 -5.09 -7.98 39.65
CA GLN A 229 -4.47 -7.24 38.54
C GLN A 229 -3.29 -6.38 39.03
N ILE A 230 -3.35 -5.96 40.30
CA ILE A 230 -2.37 -5.10 40.92
C ILE A 230 -2.04 -5.58 42.34
N ARG A 231 -0.90 -5.13 42.86
CA ARG A 231 -0.51 -5.29 44.27
C ARG A 231 -0.12 -3.95 44.87
N ALA A 232 -0.38 -3.76 46.16
CA ALA A 232 0.08 -2.58 46.91
C ALA A 232 0.99 -3.01 48.06
N TRP A 233 2.10 -2.30 48.25
CA TRP A 233 3.08 -2.60 49.28
C TRP A 233 3.90 -1.36 49.62
N GLY A 234 4.44 -1.29 50.84
CA GLY A 234 5.32 -0.20 51.27
C GLY A 234 5.03 0.29 52.68
N PRO A 235 5.89 1.14 53.24
CA PRO A 235 5.84 1.53 54.64
C PRO A 235 4.54 2.28 55.00
N GLY A 236 4.00 3.07 54.07
CA GLY A 236 2.77 3.84 54.27
C GLY A 236 1.51 3.00 54.43
N LEU A 237 1.53 1.70 54.11
CA LEU A 237 0.40 0.79 54.38
C LEU A 237 0.41 0.25 55.82
N GLU A 238 1.54 0.38 56.54
CA GLU A 238 1.73 -0.14 57.89
C GLU A 238 1.81 0.98 58.95
N GLY A 239 2.37 2.13 58.59
CA GLY A 239 2.53 3.24 59.53
C GLY A 239 3.12 4.50 58.92
N GLY A 240 3.40 5.47 59.79
CA GLY A 240 3.95 6.76 59.39
C GLY A 240 4.01 7.74 60.55
N ILE A 241 4.38 8.99 60.25
CA ILE A 241 4.53 10.06 61.24
C ILE A 241 3.66 11.24 60.81
N VAL A 242 3.00 11.88 61.79
CA VAL A 242 2.19 13.08 61.55
C VAL A 242 2.99 14.15 60.80
N GLY A 243 2.41 14.71 59.74
CA GLY A 243 3.02 15.77 58.93
C GLY A 243 4.09 15.30 57.94
N LYS A 244 4.52 14.04 57.99
CA LYS A 244 5.45 13.43 57.02
C LYS A 244 4.68 12.63 55.96
N PRO A 245 5.19 12.51 54.73
CA PRO A 245 4.55 11.69 53.70
C PRO A 245 4.66 10.20 54.04
N ALA A 246 3.52 9.52 54.16
CA ALA A 246 3.43 8.07 54.20
C ALA A 246 3.29 7.55 52.76
N THR A 247 4.24 6.71 52.33
CA THR A 247 4.36 6.31 50.91
C THR A 247 4.20 4.81 50.73
N PHE A 248 3.56 4.39 49.66
CA PHE A 248 3.50 3.01 49.22
C PHE A 248 3.46 2.95 47.69
N VAL A 249 3.75 1.77 47.14
CA VAL A 249 3.81 1.52 45.70
C VAL A 249 2.66 0.60 45.31
N VAL A 250 2.03 0.89 44.20
CA VAL A 250 1.10 0.01 43.51
C VAL A 250 1.75 -0.48 42.22
N GLU A 251 1.82 -1.79 42.02
CA GLU A 251 2.46 -2.41 40.85
C GLU A 251 1.46 -3.31 40.12
N SER A 252 1.45 -3.25 38.80
CA SER A 252 0.66 -4.15 37.95
C SER A 252 1.27 -5.55 37.94
N ILE A 253 0.45 -6.57 38.16
CA ILE A 253 0.83 -7.99 38.07
C ILE A 253 0.77 -8.47 36.60
N GLY A 254 -0.08 -7.83 35.78
CA GLY A 254 -0.26 -8.14 34.37
C GLY A 254 -0.13 -6.90 33.47
N PRO A 255 -0.35 -7.07 32.15
CA PRO A 255 -0.27 -5.97 31.19
C PRO A 255 -1.43 -4.96 31.29
N ASP A 256 -2.49 -5.29 32.03
CA ASP A 256 -3.62 -4.43 32.29
C ASP A 256 -3.74 -4.21 33.81
N ALA A 257 -3.78 -2.94 34.23
CA ALA A 257 -3.80 -2.54 35.63
C ALA A 257 -5.16 -1.99 36.08
N GLY A 258 -6.13 -1.86 35.15
CA GLY A 258 -7.43 -1.27 35.43
C GLY A 258 -7.36 0.19 35.92
N VAL A 259 -8.48 0.69 36.46
CA VAL A 259 -8.57 2.03 37.07
C VAL A 259 -8.26 1.95 38.57
N LEU A 260 -7.19 2.63 38.99
CA LEU A 260 -6.78 2.70 40.39
C LEU A 260 -7.63 3.68 41.20
N GLY A 261 -8.10 3.26 42.37
CA GLY A 261 -8.80 4.11 43.34
C GLY A 261 -8.13 4.08 44.72
N PHE A 262 -8.07 5.24 45.36
CA PHE A 262 -7.46 5.42 46.68
C PHE A 262 -8.39 6.18 47.61
N ALA A 263 -8.66 5.61 48.79
CA ALA A 263 -9.37 6.30 49.86
C ALA A 263 -8.66 6.09 51.19
N ILE A 264 -8.50 7.14 51.97
CA ILE A 264 -7.79 7.10 53.26
C ILE A 264 -8.72 7.65 54.33
N GLU A 265 -9.13 6.76 55.23
CA GLU A 265 -10.07 7.07 56.31
C GLU A 265 -9.36 6.99 57.66
N GLY A 266 -9.44 8.04 58.47
CA GLY A 266 -8.77 8.08 59.77
C GLY A 266 -9.22 9.26 60.63
N PRO A 267 -8.47 9.57 61.70
CA PRO A 267 -8.72 10.71 62.57
C PRO A 267 -8.81 12.06 61.84
N SER A 268 -8.01 12.23 60.79
CA SER A 268 -8.03 13.42 59.92
C SER A 268 -8.14 13.04 58.45
N GLN A 269 -8.59 13.97 57.60
CA GLN A 269 -8.54 13.79 56.15
C GLN A 269 -7.09 13.98 55.67
N ALA A 270 -6.53 12.97 55.01
CA ALA A 270 -5.20 13.06 54.44
C ALA A 270 -5.25 13.51 52.97
N LYS A 271 -4.34 14.39 52.57
CA LYS A 271 -4.08 14.67 51.14
C LYS A 271 -3.48 13.40 50.52
N ILE A 272 -3.91 13.04 49.31
CA ILE A 272 -3.39 11.91 48.54
C ILE A 272 -2.77 12.43 47.25
N GLU A 273 -1.59 11.95 46.90
CA GLU A 273 -0.98 12.15 45.59
C GLU A 273 -0.53 10.80 45.03
N CYS A 274 -0.72 10.61 43.73
CA CYS A 274 -0.30 9.44 42.99
C CYS A 274 0.53 9.87 41.78
N GLU A 275 1.63 9.16 41.52
CA GLU A 275 2.58 9.47 40.45
C GLU A 275 2.90 8.19 39.67
N ASP A 276 2.45 8.11 38.43
CA ASP A 276 2.75 7.01 37.51
C ASP A 276 4.20 7.11 37.02
N GLN A 277 4.94 6.02 37.20
CA GLN A 277 6.35 5.94 36.84
C GLN A 277 6.57 5.44 35.40
N ASN A 278 5.50 5.16 34.66
CA ASN A 278 5.50 4.66 33.28
C ASN A 278 6.24 3.32 33.11
N ASP A 279 6.28 2.50 34.16
CA ASP A 279 6.99 1.23 34.21
C ASP A 279 6.12 0.10 34.82
N GLY A 280 4.79 0.29 34.78
CA GLY A 280 3.81 -0.58 35.44
C GLY A 280 3.68 -0.36 36.96
N SER A 281 4.29 0.69 37.50
CA SER A 281 4.18 1.04 38.92
C SER A 281 3.75 2.49 39.15
N CYS A 282 3.00 2.70 40.22
CA CYS A 282 2.49 3.99 40.67
C CYS A 282 2.94 4.23 42.12
N ASP A 283 3.59 5.36 42.36
CA ASP A 283 3.96 5.81 43.70
C ASP A 283 2.80 6.59 44.32
N VAL A 284 2.33 6.15 45.48
CA VAL A 284 1.22 6.77 46.20
C VAL A 284 1.72 7.31 47.52
N ARG A 285 1.39 8.56 47.82
CA ARG A 285 1.81 9.26 49.04
C ARG A 285 0.65 10.00 49.67
N TYR A 286 0.57 9.96 50.99
CA TYR A 286 -0.43 10.68 51.74
C TYR A 286 0.13 11.35 53.00
N TRP A 287 -0.52 12.43 53.44
CA TRP A 287 -0.07 13.26 54.57
C TRP A 287 -1.08 13.22 55.72
N PRO A 288 -0.87 12.35 56.72
CA PRO A 288 -1.71 12.35 57.90
C PRO A 288 -1.40 13.55 58.79
N THR A 289 -2.43 14.25 59.25
CA THR A 289 -2.27 15.46 60.09
C THR A 289 -2.55 15.22 61.57
N GLU A 290 -3.14 14.07 61.89
CA GLU A 290 -3.43 13.64 63.27
C GLU A 290 -2.93 12.22 63.53
N PRO A 291 -2.43 11.91 64.75
CA PRO A 291 -1.98 10.57 65.11
C PRO A 291 -3.17 9.62 65.31
N GLY A 292 -2.97 8.35 64.97
CA GLY A 292 -3.96 7.29 65.11
C GLY A 292 -3.93 6.28 63.98
N GLU A 293 -4.91 5.38 63.94
CA GLU A 293 -5.03 4.40 62.85
C GLU A 293 -5.78 4.96 61.66
N TYR A 294 -5.22 4.72 60.47
CA TYR A 294 -5.81 5.05 59.18
C TYR A 294 -6.07 3.75 58.42
N ALA A 295 -7.24 3.66 57.78
CA ALA A 295 -7.59 2.62 56.83
C ALA A 295 -7.28 3.13 55.41
N ILE A 296 -6.31 2.52 54.74
CA ILE A 296 -5.90 2.83 53.38
C ILE A 296 -6.57 1.83 52.46
N ARG A 297 -7.57 2.30 51.73
CA ARG A 297 -8.29 1.54 50.73
C ARG A 297 -7.59 1.70 49.37
N VAL A 298 -7.26 0.57 48.77
CA VAL A 298 -6.74 0.49 47.40
C VAL A 298 -7.70 -0.36 46.58
N THR A 299 -8.22 0.22 45.49
CA THR A 299 -9.17 -0.45 44.60
C THR A 299 -8.63 -0.51 43.17
N CYS A 300 -9.02 -1.55 42.45
CA CYS A 300 -8.80 -1.71 41.02
C CYS A 300 -10.17 -2.00 40.39
N ASP A 301 -10.58 -1.19 39.41
CA ASP A 301 -11.90 -1.27 38.76
C ASP A 301 -13.06 -1.26 39.78
N GLU A 302 -12.97 -0.36 40.76
CA GLU A 302 -13.93 -0.17 41.86
C GLU A 302 -14.01 -1.33 42.89
N GLU A 303 -13.21 -2.39 42.77
CA GLU A 303 -13.11 -3.45 43.77
C GLU A 303 -11.88 -3.31 44.66
N ASP A 304 -12.03 -3.58 45.96
CA ASP A 304 -10.91 -3.71 46.89
C ASP A 304 -9.96 -4.82 46.47
N ILE A 305 -8.67 -4.48 46.36
CA ILE A 305 -7.61 -5.46 46.14
C ILE A 305 -7.47 -6.39 47.35
N GLU A 306 -6.76 -7.49 47.17
CA GLU A 306 -6.44 -8.38 48.27
C GLU A 306 -5.73 -7.61 49.40
N LEU A 307 -6.12 -7.89 50.65
CA LEU A 307 -5.69 -7.20 51.88
C LEU A 307 -6.19 -5.76 52.08
N SER A 308 -6.71 -5.07 51.06
CA SER A 308 -7.40 -3.78 51.25
C SER A 308 -8.63 -3.97 52.16
N PRO A 309 -8.95 -3.01 53.05
CA PRO A 309 -8.13 -1.85 53.42
C PRO A 309 -6.93 -2.25 54.30
N PHE A 310 -5.80 -1.59 54.08
CA PHE A 310 -4.58 -1.71 54.90
C PHE A 310 -4.67 -0.80 56.11
N MET A 311 -4.21 -1.26 57.28
CA MET A 311 -4.29 -0.49 58.53
C MET A 311 -2.92 0.09 58.88
N ALA A 312 -2.77 1.41 58.74
CA ALA A 312 -1.54 2.11 59.10
C ALA A 312 -1.66 2.83 60.45
N TYR A 313 -0.69 2.64 61.35
CA TYR A 313 -0.62 3.37 62.61
C TYR A 313 0.31 4.58 62.49
N ILE A 314 -0.29 5.78 62.54
CA ILE A 314 0.43 7.05 62.47
C ILE A 314 0.77 7.53 63.87
N VAL A 315 2.07 7.75 64.12
CA VAL A 315 2.58 8.21 65.41
C VAL A 315 2.77 9.74 65.41
N PRO A 316 2.67 10.40 66.58
CA PRO A 316 3.01 11.81 66.72
C PRO A 316 4.47 12.09 66.32
N ASP A 317 4.72 13.25 65.73
CA ASP A 317 6.09 13.72 65.50
C ASP A 317 6.68 14.24 66.83
N ASN A 318 7.67 13.52 67.36
CA ASN A 318 8.38 13.90 68.58
C ASN A 318 9.66 14.72 68.28
N ASN A 319 9.93 15.09 67.02
CA ASN A 319 11.16 15.78 66.57
C ASN A 319 12.46 15.03 66.90
N THR A 320 12.41 13.71 67.10
CA THR A 320 13.58 12.86 67.39
C THR A 320 13.96 11.94 66.21
N ASN A 321 13.19 11.99 65.13
CA ASN A 321 13.33 11.13 63.96
C ASN A 321 13.30 11.99 62.69
N HIS A 322 14.42 11.98 61.95
CA HIS A 322 14.65 12.80 60.76
C HIS A 322 14.93 11.90 59.54
N PRO A 323 13.92 11.22 58.99
CA PRO A 323 14.10 10.33 57.83
C PRO A 323 14.66 11.06 56.61
N GLU A 324 14.42 12.37 56.48
CA GLU A 324 14.97 13.21 55.41
C GLU A 324 16.50 13.35 55.42
N LYS A 325 17.16 13.04 56.55
CA LYS A 325 18.62 13.08 56.69
C LYS A 325 19.29 11.75 56.37
N VAL A 326 18.50 10.68 56.19
CA VAL A 326 19.04 9.36 55.83
C VAL A 326 19.41 9.37 54.36
N GLN A 327 20.64 8.95 54.05
CA GLN A 327 21.15 8.87 52.68
C GLN A 327 21.45 7.43 52.31
N ALA A 328 20.96 6.98 51.16
CA ALA A 328 21.29 5.67 50.62
C ALA A 328 21.95 5.82 49.25
N HIS A 329 23.06 5.11 49.03
CA HIS A 329 23.81 5.14 47.78
C HIS A 329 24.59 3.84 47.54
N GLY A 330 24.85 3.53 46.27
CA GLY A 330 25.63 2.38 45.83
C GLY A 330 25.02 1.72 44.59
N LEU A 331 25.79 0.86 43.94
CA LEU A 331 25.42 0.18 42.69
C LEU A 331 24.08 -0.55 42.79
N GLY A 332 23.76 -1.11 43.97
CA GLY A 332 22.50 -1.79 44.23
C GLY A 332 21.26 -0.90 44.32
N LEU A 333 21.39 0.42 44.15
CA LEU A 333 20.27 1.37 44.08
C LEU A 333 20.29 2.20 42.79
N GLU A 334 21.28 1.99 41.92
CA GLU A 334 21.37 2.67 40.64
C GLU A 334 20.35 2.08 39.65
N LYS A 335 19.86 2.91 38.71
CA LYS A 335 18.85 2.48 37.73
C LYS A 335 19.32 1.33 36.84
N THR A 336 20.62 1.21 36.62
CA THR A 336 21.27 0.23 35.73
C THR A 336 22.59 -0.22 36.33
N GLY A 337 23.06 -1.41 35.99
CA GLY A 337 24.38 -1.91 36.40
C GLY A 337 24.34 -3.10 37.37
N CYS A 338 23.17 -3.45 37.88
CA CYS A 338 22.97 -4.72 38.59
C CYS A 338 22.79 -5.87 37.60
N LEU A 339 23.37 -7.02 37.92
CA LEU A 339 23.31 -8.23 37.10
C LEU A 339 22.68 -9.38 37.88
N VAL A 340 21.95 -10.24 37.18
CA VAL A 340 21.37 -11.47 37.75
C VAL A 340 22.48 -12.31 38.39
N ASN A 341 22.18 -12.87 39.58
CA ASN A 341 23.09 -13.71 40.36
C ASN A 341 24.38 -13.01 40.86
N GLN A 342 24.49 -11.68 40.72
CA GLN A 342 25.59 -10.91 41.30
C GLN A 342 25.13 -10.09 42.52
N PRO A 343 25.96 -9.94 43.56
CA PRO A 343 25.60 -9.14 44.72
C PRO A 343 25.51 -7.64 44.37
N ALA A 344 24.31 -7.08 44.50
CA ALA A 344 24.01 -5.67 44.39
C ALA A 344 24.20 -5.02 45.78
N GLU A 345 25.28 -4.26 45.95
CA GLU A 345 25.64 -3.63 47.23
C GLU A 345 25.27 -2.15 47.29
N PHE A 346 24.82 -1.70 48.46
CA PHE A 346 24.60 -0.29 48.77
C PHE A 346 24.80 -0.01 50.25
N THR A 347 24.91 1.27 50.60
CA THR A 347 25.11 1.75 51.97
C THR A 347 23.99 2.70 52.35
N VAL A 348 23.51 2.61 53.59
CA VAL A 348 22.54 3.53 54.18
C VAL A 348 23.21 4.25 55.35
N ASN A 349 23.29 5.57 55.31
CA ASN A 349 23.81 6.42 56.37
C ASN A 349 22.65 7.13 57.08
N ALA A 350 22.50 6.87 58.37
CA ALA A 350 21.49 7.46 59.25
C ALA A 350 22.11 8.15 60.50
N GLU A 351 23.39 8.52 60.46
CA GLU A 351 24.11 9.18 61.57
C GLU A 351 23.34 10.38 62.16
N ASP A 352 22.83 11.26 61.28
CA ASP A 352 22.12 12.49 61.68
C ASP A 352 20.59 12.33 61.78
N ALA A 353 20.07 11.13 61.57
CA ALA A 353 18.63 10.88 61.43
C ALA A 353 17.89 10.65 62.77
N GLY A 354 18.62 10.68 63.89
CA GLY A 354 18.05 10.44 65.22
C GLY A 354 17.76 8.96 65.47
N LYS A 355 16.78 8.64 66.33
CA LYS A 355 16.45 7.24 66.68
C LYS A 355 15.25 6.76 65.87
N GLY A 356 15.47 5.79 64.99
CA GLY A 356 14.41 5.11 64.23
C GLY A 356 14.85 3.71 63.77
N PRO A 357 13.93 2.75 63.64
CA PRO A 357 14.23 1.47 63.02
C PRO A 357 14.41 1.63 61.50
N LEU A 358 15.50 1.07 60.96
CA LEU A 358 15.69 0.89 59.52
C LEU A 358 14.89 -0.32 59.05
N LYS A 359 14.03 -0.13 58.04
CA LYS A 359 13.34 -1.23 57.35
C LYS A 359 13.61 -1.12 55.85
N ILE A 360 14.11 -2.21 55.28
CA ILE A 360 14.38 -2.33 53.84
C ILE A 360 13.58 -3.51 53.32
N THR A 361 12.80 -3.27 52.27
CA THR A 361 12.00 -4.28 51.58
C THR A 361 12.32 -4.19 50.10
N ALA A 362 12.68 -5.31 49.49
CA ALA A 362 12.93 -5.41 48.06
C ALA A 362 12.06 -6.50 47.45
N GLN A 363 11.60 -6.29 46.23
CA GLN A 363 10.88 -7.29 45.44
C GLN A 363 11.16 -7.09 43.95
N ASP A 364 10.97 -8.15 43.16
CA ASP A 364 10.99 -8.05 41.71
C ASP A 364 9.64 -7.60 41.13
N ALA A 365 9.56 -7.45 39.81
CA ALA A 365 8.36 -6.98 39.11
C ALA A 365 7.16 -7.94 39.28
N GLU A 366 7.41 -9.20 39.57
CA GLU A 366 6.41 -10.26 39.83
C GLU A 366 5.98 -10.29 41.30
N GLY A 367 6.66 -9.55 42.17
CA GLY A 367 6.30 -9.38 43.58
C GLY A 367 6.90 -10.45 44.45
N LEU A 368 7.89 -11.17 43.94
CA LEU A 368 8.66 -12.11 44.72
C LEU A 368 9.59 -11.31 45.63
N PRO A 369 9.54 -11.55 46.95
CA PRO A 369 10.37 -10.82 47.89
C PRO A 369 11.84 -11.19 47.69
N VAL A 370 12.69 -10.17 47.64
CA VAL A 370 14.14 -10.30 47.49
C VAL A 370 14.78 -10.04 48.84
N GLU A 371 15.49 -11.04 49.36
CA GLU A 371 16.12 -10.95 50.67
C GLU A 371 17.28 -9.94 50.66
N VAL A 372 17.15 -8.86 51.44
CA VAL A 372 18.20 -7.86 51.62
C VAL A 372 18.97 -8.16 52.91
N LYS A 373 20.26 -8.47 52.77
CA LYS A 373 21.16 -8.65 53.91
C LYS A 373 21.63 -7.30 54.42
N VAL A 374 21.30 -6.97 55.66
CA VAL A 374 21.68 -5.71 56.32
C VAL A 374 22.70 -5.97 57.42
N ARG A 375 23.83 -5.25 57.39
CA ARG A 375 24.86 -5.29 58.45
C ARG A 375 25.14 -3.87 58.96
N SER A 376 24.89 -3.65 60.25
CA SER A 376 25.29 -2.40 60.92
C SER A 376 26.82 -2.35 61.10
N LYS A 377 27.43 -1.21 60.79
CA LYS A 377 28.86 -0.95 60.98
C LYS A 377 29.17 -0.09 62.21
N GLY A 378 28.16 0.33 62.97
CA GLY A 378 28.29 1.34 64.03
C GLY A 378 27.90 2.74 63.55
N ASP A 379 27.65 3.63 64.50
CA ASP A 379 27.34 5.06 64.31
C ASP A 379 26.13 5.42 63.43
N GLY A 380 25.31 4.46 62.99
CA GLY A 380 24.17 4.72 62.11
C GLY A 380 24.45 4.43 60.64
N LEU A 381 25.61 3.81 60.34
CA LEU A 381 25.97 3.34 59.01
C LEU A 381 25.63 1.85 58.82
N TYR A 382 24.95 1.52 57.72
CA TYR A 382 24.51 0.17 57.38
C TYR A 382 25.02 -0.23 56.00
N ARG A 383 25.64 -1.40 55.88
CA ARG A 383 25.97 -2.02 54.60
C ARG A 383 24.89 -3.02 54.23
N CYS A 384 24.35 -2.88 53.04
CA CYS A 384 23.24 -3.66 52.54
C CYS A 384 23.65 -4.36 51.24
N SER A 385 23.16 -5.57 51.04
CA SER A 385 23.37 -6.31 49.80
C SER A 385 22.20 -7.24 49.51
N TYR A 386 21.79 -7.34 48.26
CA TYR A 386 20.88 -8.37 47.78
C TYR A 386 21.43 -9.01 46.51
N THR A 387 20.91 -10.17 46.14
CA THR A 387 21.31 -10.86 44.90
C THR A 387 20.05 -11.11 44.08
N PRO A 388 19.83 -10.36 43.00
CA PRO A 388 18.65 -10.51 42.17
C PRO A 388 18.71 -11.85 41.43
N ALA A 389 17.65 -12.64 41.53
CA ALA A 389 17.54 -13.96 40.90
C ALA A 389 16.92 -13.90 39.49
N SER A 390 16.25 -12.79 39.16
CA SER A 390 15.59 -12.55 37.88
C SER A 390 16.15 -11.28 37.22
N SER A 391 16.09 -11.21 35.89
CA SER A 391 16.49 -10.03 35.11
C SER A 391 15.36 -8.99 35.01
N LEU A 392 14.47 -9.00 36.00
CA LEU A 392 13.26 -8.20 36.02
C LEU A 392 13.56 -6.94 36.84
N LYS A 393 12.74 -5.91 36.68
CA LYS A 393 12.87 -4.68 37.48
C LYS A 393 12.76 -5.05 38.96
N HIS A 394 13.68 -4.55 39.78
CA HIS A 394 13.63 -4.69 41.22
C HIS A 394 13.32 -3.36 41.87
N THR A 395 12.37 -3.35 42.80
CA THR A 395 12.01 -2.15 43.55
C THR A 395 12.47 -2.33 44.99
N VAL A 396 13.35 -1.44 45.46
CA VAL A 396 13.93 -1.43 46.81
C VAL A 396 13.37 -0.24 47.58
N SER A 397 12.51 -0.50 48.55
CA SER A 397 11.95 0.50 49.46
C SER A 397 12.73 0.55 50.76
N ILE A 398 13.25 1.72 51.10
CA ILE A 398 14.03 2.00 52.31
C ILE A 398 13.26 3.02 53.16
N SER A 399 13.03 2.66 54.42
CA SER A 399 12.31 3.52 55.37
C SER A 399 13.03 3.59 56.71
N TRP A 400 12.88 4.74 57.37
CA TRP A 400 13.44 5.03 58.69
C TRP A 400 12.33 5.49 59.64
N GLY A 401 12.06 4.67 60.66
CA GLY A 401 10.96 4.90 61.60
C GLY A 401 9.58 5.00 60.93
N GLY A 402 9.35 4.19 59.90
CA GLY A 402 8.06 4.11 59.19
C GLY A 402 7.86 5.16 58.09
N VAL A 403 8.84 6.03 57.84
CA VAL A 403 8.79 7.04 56.76
C VAL A 403 9.85 6.70 55.72
N SER A 404 9.50 6.76 54.44
CA SER A 404 10.46 6.56 53.35
C SER A 404 11.53 7.63 53.35
N ILE A 405 12.77 7.21 53.11
CA ILE A 405 13.90 8.13 52.98
C ILE A 405 13.85 8.85 51.63
N ALA A 406 14.71 9.84 51.42
CA ALA A 406 14.82 10.52 50.14
C ALA A 406 15.13 9.53 49.00
N ASN A 407 14.45 9.71 47.86
CA ASN A 407 14.55 8.88 46.64
C ASN A 407 14.06 7.43 46.78
N SER A 408 13.60 7.01 47.97
CA SER A 408 12.92 5.72 48.12
C SER A 408 11.47 5.84 47.63
N PRO A 409 10.96 4.88 46.84
CA PRO A 409 11.59 3.61 46.45
C PRO A 409 12.58 3.73 45.28
N PHE A 410 13.63 2.90 45.31
CA PHE A 410 14.64 2.80 44.27
C PHE A 410 14.25 1.71 43.26
N ARG A 411 14.17 2.04 41.98
CA ARG A 411 13.87 1.11 40.88
C ARG A 411 15.14 0.76 40.13
N VAL A 412 15.52 -0.51 40.17
CA VAL A 412 16.79 -1.06 39.67
C VAL A 412 16.50 -2.04 38.53
N ASN A 413 16.98 -1.74 37.33
CA ASN A 413 16.91 -2.66 36.21
C ASN A 413 18.06 -3.66 36.32
N VAL A 414 17.72 -4.95 36.42
CA VAL A 414 18.70 -6.03 36.55
C VAL A 414 18.95 -6.65 35.18
N GLY A 415 20.15 -6.48 34.64
CA GLY A 415 20.56 -7.06 33.38
C GLY A 415 20.93 -8.54 33.51
N ARG A 416 20.81 -9.30 32.43
CA ARG A 416 21.23 -10.72 32.36
C ARG A 416 22.74 -10.92 32.40
N GLY A 417 23.52 -9.84 32.32
CA GLY A 417 24.97 -9.88 32.12
C GLY A 417 25.33 -10.12 30.65
N SER A 418 26.61 -9.98 30.29
CA SER A 418 27.08 -10.23 28.93
C SER A 418 28.03 -11.43 28.86
N HIS A 419 27.73 -12.36 27.96
CA HIS A 419 28.48 -13.58 27.72
C HIS A 419 28.85 -13.69 26.23
N PRO A 420 29.89 -12.96 25.76
CA PRO A 420 30.31 -12.97 24.37
C PRO A 420 30.57 -14.37 23.79
N SER A 421 31.02 -15.31 24.64
CA SER A 421 31.29 -16.71 24.25
C SER A 421 30.05 -17.52 23.87
N LEU A 422 28.85 -17.04 24.21
CA LEU A 422 27.58 -17.70 23.87
C LEU A 422 26.92 -17.12 22.62
N VAL A 423 27.48 -16.04 22.06
CA VAL A 423 27.02 -15.46 20.80
C VAL A 423 27.40 -16.37 19.64
N LYS A 424 26.43 -16.65 18.76
CA LYS A 424 26.64 -17.42 17.53
C LYS A 424 26.47 -16.53 16.32
N VAL A 425 27.33 -16.70 15.32
CA VAL A 425 27.23 -15.96 14.05
C VAL A 425 27.13 -16.98 12.93
N PHE A 426 26.09 -16.88 12.10
CA PHE A 426 25.84 -17.82 10.99
C PHE A 426 25.03 -17.17 9.87
N GLY A 427 25.10 -17.73 8.66
CA GLY A 427 24.34 -17.26 7.50
C GLY A 427 25.21 -16.94 6.29
N PRO A 428 24.58 -16.68 5.13
CA PRO A 428 25.24 -16.64 3.83
C PRO A 428 26.24 -15.48 3.67
N GLY A 429 26.26 -14.49 4.57
CA GLY A 429 27.27 -13.41 4.56
C GLY A 429 28.60 -13.79 5.20
N VAL A 430 28.65 -14.82 6.04
CA VAL A 430 29.89 -15.26 6.73
C VAL A 430 30.34 -16.66 6.29
N GLU A 431 29.75 -17.20 5.23
CA GLU A 431 29.97 -18.54 4.69
C GLU A 431 30.51 -18.50 3.25
N ASP A 432 31.09 -19.58 2.75
CA ASP A 432 31.61 -19.60 1.37
C ASP A 432 30.50 -19.50 0.31
N GLY A 433 30.79 -18.81 -0.80
CA GLY A 433 29.87 -18.68 -1.94
C GLY A 433 29.32 -17.27 -2.19
N LEU A 434 29.76 -16.26 -1.42
CA LEU A 434 29.40 -14.87 -1.67
C LEU A 434 29.80 -14.44 -3.07
N LYS A 435 29.00 -13.51 -3.61
CA LYS A 435 29.29 -12.82 -4.85
C LYS A 435 29.33 -11.32 -4.60
N ALA A 436 30.19 -10.62 -5.34
CA ALA A 436 30.24 -9.16 -5.32
C ALA A 436 28.88 -8.58 -5.71
N ASN A 437 28.55 -7.37 -5.29
CA ASN A 437 27.34 -6.63 -5.67
C ASN A 437 25.98 -7.35 -5.46
N GLU A 438 25.97 -8.50 -4.79
CA GLU A 438 24.75 -9.23 -4.43
C GLU A 438 24.49 -9.01 -2.93
N PRO A 439 23.28 -8.56 -2.54
CA PRO A 439 22.95 -8.37 -1.14
C PRO A 439 22.98 -9.71 -0.41
N THR A 440 23.71 -9.74 0.69
CA THR A 440 23.79 -10.90 1.58
C THR A 440 23.49 -10.48 3.01
N HIS A 441 23.38 -11.47 3.89
CA HIS A 441 23.14 -11.24 5.29
C HIS A 441 23.72 -12.36 6.15
N PHE A 442 23.98 -12.05 7.41
CA PHE A 442 24.23 -13.06 8.43
C PHE A 442 23.49 -12.66 9.70
N THR A 443 23.30 -13.63 10.58
CA THR A 443 22.61 -13.46 11.85
C THR A 443 23.61 -13.59 12.98
N VAL A 444 23.57 -12.63 13.90
CA VAL A 444 24.23 -12.67 15.21
C VAL A 444 23.15 -13.06 16.22
N ASP A 445 23.24 -14.27 16.74
CA ASP A 445 22.32 -14.81 17.74
C ASP A 445 22.90 -14.59 19.14
N CYS A 446 22.27 -13.67 19.89
CA CYS A 446 22.62 -13.29 21.25
C CYS A 446 21.65 -13.87 22.29
N SER A 447 20.72 -14.75 21.90
CA SER A 447 19.66 -15.26 22.78
C SER A 447 20.16 -15.96 24.06
N GLY A 448 21.36 -16.55 23.99
CA GLY A 448 22.04 -17.16 25.14
C GLY A 448 23.12 -16.27 25.79
N ALA A 449 23.42 -15.10 25.21
CA ALA A 449 24.54 -14.26 25.60
C ALA A 449 24.19 -13.16 26.62
N GLY A 450 22.90 -12.94 26.89
CA GLY A 450 22.43 -11.91 27.81
C GLY A 450 22.42 -10.51 27.18
N ASP A 451 22.46 -9.46 28.01
CA ASP A 451 22.32 -8.07 27.57
C ASP A 451 23.67 -7.51 27.13
N GLY A 452 23.74 -6.93 25.94
CA GLY A 452 24.97 -6.34 25.43
C GLY A 452 24.87 -5.78 24.02
N ASP A 453 25.71 -4.79 23.72
CA ASP A 453 25.76 -4.16 22.40
C ASP A 453 26.53 -5.03 21.40
N VAL A 454 25.93 -5.24 20.24
CA VAL A 454 26.59 -5.88 19.09
C VAL A 454 27.26 -4.80 18.24
N SER A 455 28.57 -4.93 18.04
CA SER A 455 29.33 -4.08 17.12
C SER A 455 29.89 -4.93 15.99
N VAL A 456 29.72 -4.46 14.77
CA VAL A 456 30.16 -5.15 13.55
C VAL A 456 31.09 -4.22 12.77
N GLY A 457 32.17 -4.78 12.21
CA GLY A 457 33.01 -4.11 11.24
C GLY A 457 33.23 -5.02 10.05
N ILE A 458 32.98 -4.53 8.84
CA ILE A 458 33.15 -5.29 7.61
C ILE A 458 34.15 -4.56 6.71
N LYS A 459 35.19 -5.28 6.28
CA LYS A 459 36.25 -4.78 5.41
C LYS A 459 36.45 -5.68 4.20
N CYS A 460 36.65 -5.08 3.03
CA CYS A 460 36.90 -5.79 1.78
C CYS A 460 38.26 -5.41 1.18
N ASP A 461 39.05 -6.43 0.84
CA ASP A 461 40.33 -6.31 0.18
C ASP A 461 40.10 -6.40 -1.35
N ALA A 462 39.98 -5.25 -2.00
CA ALA A 462 39.74 -5.16 -3.44
C ALA A 462 41.07 -5.32 -4.22
N ASN A 463 41.08 -6.20 -5.23
CA ASN A 463 42.28 -6.61 -5.97
C ASN A 463 43.22 -5.46 -6.44
N MET A 464 44.47 -5.50 -5.95
CA MET A 464 45.77 -5.32 -6.65
C MET A 464 46.12 -4.04 -7.44
N ILE A 465 45.72 -2.83 -7.01
CA ILE A 465 46.48 -1.60 -7.40
C ILE A 465 46.69 -0.62 -6.21
N SER A 466 45.98 -0.78 -5.09
CA SER A 466 46.18 0.04 -3.89
C SER A 466 45.98 -0.76 -2.61
N GLU A 467 46.91 -0.63 -1.65
CA GLU A 467 46.84 -1.20 -0.29
C GLU A 467 45.80 -0.50 0.62
N ARG A 468 44.58 -0.24 0.12
CA ARG A 468 43.52 0.39 0.93
C ARG A 468 42.37 -0.58 1.10
N GLU A 469 42.27 -1.13 2.30
CA GLU A 469 41.06 -1.81 2.79
C GLU A 469 39.87 -0.83 2.64
N ALA A 470 38.81 -1.26 1.95
CA ALA A 470 37.57 -0.49 1.87
C ALA A 470 36.63 -0.91 2.99
N ASP A 471 36.15 0.06 3.77
CA ASP A 471 35.05 -0.16 4.70
C ASP A 471 33.78 -0.43 3.89
N VAL A 472 33.03 -1.45 4.30
CA VAL A 472 31.78 -1.85 3.63
C VAL A 472 30.61 -1.34 4.45
N ASP A 473 29.69 -0.63 3.81
CA ASP A 473 28.45 -0.20 4.45
C ASP A 473 27.54 -1.40 4.75
N PHE A 474 26.90 -1.39 5.91
CA PHE A 474 26.00 -2.43 6.36
C PHE A 474 24.87 -1.86 7.22
N ASP A 475 23.76 -2.58 7.24
CA ASP A 475 22.61 -2.32 8.10
C ASP A 475 22.52 -3.40 9.18
N ILE A 476 22.31 -3.00 10.43
CA ILE A 476 21.99 -3.92 11.52
C ILE A 476 20.48 -3.82 11.79
N ILE A 477 19.77 -4.92 11.62
CA ILE A 477 18.35 -5.05 11.90
C ILE A 477 18.18 -5.88 13.17
N SER A 478 17.57 -5.30 14.20
CA SER A 478 17.21 -6.02 15.42
C SER A 478 15.92 -6.82 15.19
N ASN A 479 15.93 -8.11 15.57
CA ASN A 479 14.78 -9.02 15.44
C ASN A 479 14.15 -9.33 16.80
N ALA A 480 12.91 -9.81 16.78
CA ALA A 480 12.19 -10.27 17.97
C ALA A 480 12.68 -11.66 18.41
N ASN A 481 13.73 -11.70 19.25
CA ASN A 481 14.31 -12.87 19.97
C ASN A 481 15.80 -12.69 20.33
N ASP A 482 16.26 -11.46 20.59
CA ASP A 482 17.69 -11.17 20.86
C ASP A 482 18.64 -11.64 19.75
N THR A 483 18.20 -11.55 18.50
CA THR A 483 19.04 -11.78 17.32
C THR A 483 19.14 -10.52 16.46
N PHE A 484 20.27 -10.35 15.78
CA PHE A 484 20.53 -9.23 14.90
C PHE A 484 20.85 -9.75 13.51
N THR A 485 20.13 -9.28 12.50
CA THR A 485 20.45 -9.56 11.11
C THR A 485 21.28 -8.41 10.55
N VAL A 486 22.52 -8.72 10.17
CA VAL A 486 23.41 -7.77 9.49
C VAL A 486 23.24 -7.97 7.99
N LYS A 487 22.81 -6.94 7.28
CA LYS A 487 22.68 -6.92 5.82
C LYS A 487 23.75 -6.04 5.22
N TYR A 488 24.38 -6.50 4.16
CA TYR A 488 25.37 -5.71 3.44
C TYR A 488 25.53 -6.21 2.01
N VAL A 489 26.22 -5.42 1.19
CA VAL A 489 26.53 -5.75 -0.20
C VAL A 489 28.05 -5.75 -0.36
N PRO A 490 28.70 -6.90 -0.67
CA PRO A 490 30.14 -6.92 -0.89
C PRO A 490 30.49 -6.06 -2.11
N PRO A 491 31.34 -5.03 -2.02
CA PRO A 491 31.52 -4.06 -3.10
C PRO A 491 32.32 -4.62 -4.29
N ALA A 492 33.19 -5.61 -4.06
CA ALA A 492 34.06 -6.17 -5.08
C ALA A 492 34.39 -7.64 -4.80
N ALA A 493 34.90 -8.35 -5.82
CA ALA A 493 35.47 -9.67 -5.65
C ALA A 493 36.82 -9.57 -4.95
N GLY A 494 37.08 -10.46 -3.98
CA GLY A 494 38.26 -10.35 -3.13
C GLY A 494 38.08 -11.05 -1.78
N ARG A 495 38.94 -10.68 -0.82
CA ARG A 495 38.89 -11.20 0.54
C ARG A 495 38.03 -10.27 1.41
N LEU A 496 36.98 -10.79 2.02
CA LEU A 496 36.13 -10.05 2.95
C LEU A 496 36.45 -10.49 4.38
N THR A 497 36.59 -9.53 5.29
CA THR A 497 36.79 -9.75 6.72
C THR A 497 35.62 -9.14 7.49
N VAL A 498 34.88 -9.97 8.23
CA VAL A 498 33.78 -9.56 9.09
C VAL A 498 34.20 -9.75 10.53
N LYS A 499 34.27 -8.66 11.29
CA LYS A 499 34.57 -8.66 12.72
C LYS A 499 33.30 -8.38 13.51
N VAL A 500 32.93 -9.28 14.40
CA VAL A 500 31.79 -9.13 15.31
C VAL A 500 32.30 -9.06 16.75
N LEU A 501 31.79 -8.10 17.50
CA LEU A 501 32.03 -7.85 18.92
C LEU A 501 30.70 -7.84 19.67
N PHE A 502 30.71 -8.30 20.92
CA PHE A 502 29.62 -8.20 21.87
C PHE A 502 30.13 -7.58 23.16
N THR A 503 29.62 -6.42 23.55
CA THR A 503 30.14 -5.61 24.68
C THR A 503 31.67 -5.39 24.59
N ASP A 504 32.13 -4.92 23.44
CA ASP A 504 33.55 -4.66 23.12
C ASP A 504 34.49 -5.89 23.15
N LYS A 505 33.95 -7.10 23.27
CA LYS A 505 34.71 -8.36 23.25
C LYS A 505 34.42 -9.17 22.00
N GLU A 506 35.45 -9.78 21.42
CA GLU A 506 35.31 -10.65 20.25
C GLU A 506 34.48 -11.90 20.57
N VAL A 507 33.51 -12.17 19.69
CA VAL A 507 32.67 -13.37 19.75
C VAL A 507 33.43 -14.58 19.16
N PRO A 508 33.04 -15.82 19.47
CA PRO A 508 33.68 -17.00 18.90
C PRO A 508 33.75 -16.95 17.37
N LEU A 509 34.89 -17.37 16.81
CA LEU A 509 35.16 -17.44 15.36
C LEU A 509 35.31 -16.08 14.64
N SER A 510 35.10 -14.96 15.33
CA SER A 510 35.45 -13.63 14.85
C SER A 510 36.97 -13.44 14.89
N PRO A 511 37.60 -12.84 13.86
CA PRO A 511 37.01 -12.36 12.61
C PRO A 511 36.76 -13.49 11.59
N PHE A 512 35.62 -13.41 10.90
CA PHE A 512 35.26 -14.30 9.79
C PHE A 512 35.91 -13.81 8.51
N VAL A 513 36.61 -14.70 7.81
CA VAL A 513 37.29 -14.38 6.55
C VAL A 513 36.68 -15.21 5.42
N VAL A 514 36.13 -14.52 4.43
CA VAL A 514 35.32 -15.14 3.37
C VAL A 514 35.80 -14.69 1.99
N LYS A 515 35.80 -15.61 1.02
CA LYS A 515 36.13 -15.30 -0.37
C LYS A 515 34.89 -14.84 -1.14
N VAL A 516 34.93 -13.62 -1.67
CA VAL A 516 33.87 -13.06 -2.52
C VAL A 516 34.19 -13.34 -3.99
N ASN A 517 33.32 -14.06 -4.66
CA ASN A 517 33.42 -14.37 -6.08
C ASN A 517 32.91 -13.20 -6.95
N PRO A 518 33.31 -13.11 -8.22
CA PRO A 518 32.68 -12.18 -9.16
C PRO A 518 31.18 -12.44 -9.31
N SER A 519 30.40 -11.36 -9.38
CA SER A 519 28.92 -11.40 -9.49
C SER A 519 28.40 -11.67 -10.89
N HIS A 520 29.27 -11.46 -11.85
CA HIS A 520 28.95 -11.41 -13.27
C HIS A 520 30.11 -11.99 -14.08
N ASP A 521 29.79 -12.26 -15.34
CA ASP A 521 30.70 -12.77 -16.34
C ASP A 521 30.46 -11.96 -17.61
N ALA A 522 31.23 -10.87 -17.77
CA ALA A 522 31.12 -9.96 -18.91
C ALA A 522 31.34 -10.67 -20.26
N SER A 523 32.03 -11.83 -20.27
CA SER A 523 32.26 -12.61 -21.49
C SER A 523 30.99 -13.20 -22.12
N LYS A 524 29.90 -13.28 -21.35
CA LYS A 524 28.60 -13.79 -21.81
C LYS A 524 27.66 -12.69 -22.32
N VAL A 525 28.02 -11.42 -22.17
CA VAL A 525 27.23 -10.29 -22.66
C VAL A 525 27.40 -10.15 -24.17
N LYS A 526 26.28 -9.99 -24.88
CA LYS A 526 26.27 -9.77 -26.33
C LYS A 526 25.62 -8.43 -26.65
N VAL A 527 26.06 -7.80 -27.73
CA VAL A 527 25.51 -6.52 -28.20
C VAL A 527 25.16 -6.63 -29.66
N GLU A 528 23.93 -6.22 -30.00
CA GLU A 528 23.38 -6.28 -31.35
C GLU A 528 22.50 -5.05 -31.60
N GLY A 529 22.57 -4.48 -32.81
CA GLY A 529 21.69 -3.38 -33.20
C GLY A 529 22.38 -2.33 -34.09
N PRO A 530 21.61 -1.46 -34.74
CA PRO A 530 22.11 -0.50 -35.72
C PRO A 530 23.09 0.51 -35.11
N GLY A 531 22.93 0.87 -33.84
CA GLY A 531 23.76 1.84 -33.12
C GLY A 531 25.17 1.37 -32.76
N VAL A 532 25.55 0.12 -33.04
CA VAL A 532 26.93 -0.38 -32.93
C VAL A 532 27.46 -0.96 -34.24
N ALA A 533 26.68 -0.86 -35.32
CA ALA A 533 27.09 -1.29 -36.64
C ALA A 533 28.18 -0.35 -37.19
N ARG A 534 29.04 -0.87 -38.07
CA ARG A 534 30.13 -0.10 -38.67
C ARG A 534 29.61 1.01 -39.60
N SER A 535 28.42 0.84 -40.17
CA SER A 535 27.75 1.77 -41.08
C SER A 535 26.23 1.77 -40.79
N GLY A 536 25.52 2.83 -41.20
CA GLY A 536 24.06 2.96 -41.02
C GLY A 536 23.63 3.89 -39.90
N VAL A 537 24.59 4.53 -39.24
CA VAL A 537 24.32 5.57 -38.25
C VAL A 537 24.56 6.93 -38.89
N GLU A 538 23.58 7.82 -38.81
CA GLU A 538 23.63 9.17 -39.36
C GLU A 538 23.74 10.22 -38.25
N SER A 539 24.46 11.30 -38.52
CA SER A 539 24.55 12.45 -37.62
C SER A 539 23.18 13.09 -37.45
N GLY A 540 22.80 13.40 -36.21
CA GLY A 540 21.54 14.08 -35.88
C GLY A 540 20.29 13.18 -35.87
N LYS A 541 20.38 11.92 -36.30
CA LYS A 541 19.27 10.95 -36.20
C LYS A 541 19.46 10.00 -35.02
N PRO A 542 18.40 9.68 -34.26
CA PRO A 542 18.48 8.74 -33.14
C PRO A 542 18.75 7.32 -33.65
N THR A 543 19.68 6.62 -33.00
CA THR A 543 19.95 5.20 -33.21
C THR A 543 19.89 4.44 -31.89
N HIS A 544 19.93 3.11 -31.95
CA HIS A 544 19.87 2.27 -30.77
C HIS A 544 20.60 0.94 -30.96
N PHE A 545 20.97 0.31 -29.86
CA PHE A 545 21.43 -1.07 -29.84
C PHE A 545 20.98 -1.76 -28.56
N THR A 546 20.91 -3.08 -28.60
CA THR A 546 20.46 -3.91 -27.49
C THR A 546 21.62 -4.71 -26.91
N VAL A 547 21.73 -4.68 -25.58
CA VAL A 547 22.69 -5.46 -24.81
C VAL A 547 21.97 -6.63 -24.16
N LEU A 548 22.34 -7.84 -24.53
CA LEU A 548 21.81 -9.11 -24.02
C LEU A 548 22.69 -9.60 -22.87
N THR A 549 22.12 -9.71 -21.67
CA THR A 549 22.85 -10.10 -20.43
C THR A 549 22.47 -11.49 -19.92
N LYS A 550 21.68 -12.25 -20.70
CA LYS A 550 21.23 -13.59 -20.32
C LYS A 550 22.41 -14.53 -20.03
N GLY A 551 22.49 -15.00 -18.78
CA GLY A 551 23.54 -15.90 -18.30
C GLY A 551 24.84 -15.20 -17.84
N ALA A 552 24.93 -13.88 -17.96
CA ALA A 552 26.08 -13.07 -17.54
C ALA A 552 26.06 -12.68 -16.05
N GLY A 553 25.01 -13.03 -15.29
CA GLY A 553 24.86 -12.62 -13.88
C GLY A 553 24.25 -11.22 -13.72
N LYS A 554 24.33 -10.65 -12.52
CA LYS A 554 23.81 -9.31 -12.21
C LYS A 554 24.96 -8.33 -11.98
N ALA A 555 25.02 -7.29 -12.81
CA ALA A 555 25.97 -6.19 -12.71
C ALA A 555 25.44 -4.95 -13.44
N PRO A 556 25.91 -3.73 -13.08
CA PRO A 556 25.55 -2.51 -13.80
C PRO A 556 26.12 -2.50 -15.23
N LEU A 557 25.30 -2.09 -16.19
CA LEU A 557 25.74 -1.79 -17.56
C LEU A 557 26.17 -0.33 -17.63
N ASP A 558 27.36 -0.07 -18.15
CA ASP A 558 27.83 1.28 -18.44
C ASP A 558 28.24 1.43 -19.91
N VAL A 559 27.91 2.57 -20.50
CA VAL A 559 28.14 2.87 -21.91
C VAL A 559 28.72 4.26 -22.05
N SER A 560 29.87 4.37 -22.71
CA SER A 560 30.52 5.64 -23.01
C SER A 560 30.85 5.79 -24.49
N PHE A 561 30.93 7.05 -24.94
CA PHE A 561 31.15 7.41 -26.33
C PHE A 561 32.42 8.26 -26.45
N SER A 562 33.23 8.02 -27.48
CA SER A 562 34.41 8.86 -27.76
C SER A 562 34.08 10.26 -28.30
N SER A 563 32.83 10.47 -28.73
CA SER A 563 32.34 11.72 -29.33
C SER A 563 31.07 12.16 -28.61
N LYS A 564 30.69 13.44 -28.70
CA LYS A 564 29.47 13.95 -28.04
C LYS A 564 28.20 13.40 -28.71
N VAL A 565 27.28 12.92 -27.88
CA VAL A 565 25.95 12.43 -28.27
C VAL A 565 24.84 13.20 -27.54
N LYS A 566 23.61 13.18 -28.06
CA LYS A 566 22.36 13.65 -27.42
C LYS A 566 21.41 12.50 -27.16
N ASP A 567 20.37 12.74 -26.36
CA ASP A 567 19.26 11.82 -26.09
C ASP A 567 19.73 10.41 -25.68
N PHE A 568 20.82 10.36 -24.91
CA PHE A 568 21.38 9.12 -24.40
C PHE A 568 20.52 8.60 -23.26
N ASP A 569 20.05 7.36 -23.41
CA ASP A 569 19.29 6.67 -22.38
C ASP A 569 19.54 5.15 -22.45
N ILE A 570 19.49 4.50 -21.29
CA ILE A 570 19.58 3.04 -21.17
C ILE A 570 18.27 2.53 -20.60
N ILE A 571 17.50 1.84 -21.44
CA ILE A 571 16.17 1.34 -21.11
C ILE A 571 16.26 -0.15 -20.80
N ASP A 572 15.89 -0.54 -19.58
CA ASP A 572 15.77 -1.95 -19.21
C ASP A 572 14.48 -2.55 -19.81
N ASN A 573 14.62 -3.63 -20.60
CA ASN A 573 13.49 -4.29 -21.24
C ASN A 573 12.86 -5.36 -20.31
N TYR A 574 13.39 -5.56 -19.09
CA TYR A 574 12.92 -6.53 -18.09
C TYR A 574 12.93 -8.00 -18.53
N ASP A 575 13.68 -8.34 -19.59
CA ASP A 575 13.78 -9.68 -20.17
C ASP A 575 15.23 -10.18 -20.30
N TYR A 576 16.13 -9.68 -19.44
CA TYR A 576 17.59 -9.85 -19.53
C TYR A 576 18.21 -9.18 -20.77
N SER A 577 17.59 -8.11 -21.25
CA SER A 577 18.16 -7.23 -22.27
C SER A 577 17.93 -5.76 -21.93
N GLN A 578 18.85 -4.90 -22.38
CA GLN A 578 18.79 -3.45 -22.17
C GLN A 578 18.99 -2.73 -23.50
N THR A 579 18.10 -1.81 -23.84
CA THR A 579 18.15 -1.00 -25.07
C THR A 579 18.84 0.32 -24.79
N VAL A 580 19.98 0.54 -25.43
CA VAL A 580 20.72 1.81 -25.38
C VAL A 580 20.30 2.65 -26.57
N LYS A 581 19.81 3.87 -26.32
CA LYS A 581 19.44 4.85 -27.35
C LYS A 581 20.40 6.03 -27.28
N TYR A 582 20.78 6.59 -28.43
CA TYR A 582 21.57 7.81 -28.50
C TYR A 582 21.48 8.46 -29.89
N THR A 583 21.78 9.75 -29.96
CA THR A 583 21.84 10.55 -31.20
C THR A 583 23.25 11.12 -31.38
N PRO A 584 24.04 10.67 -32.37
CA PRO A 584 25.39 11.18 -32.59
C PRO A 584 25.38 12.56 -33.24
N LEU A 585 26.24 13.47 -32.77
CA LEU A 585 26.24 14.87 -33.24
C LEU A 585 27.34 15.20 -34.25
N GLN A 586 28.35 14.35 -34.37
CA GLN A 586 29.52 14.60 -35.21
C GLN A 586 29.68 13.45 -36.22
N GLN A 587 29.90 13.83 -37.48
CA GLN A 587 30.27 12.89 -38.53
C GLN A 587 31.69 12.33 -38.30
N GLY A 588 31.94 11.11 -38.73
CA GLY A 588 33.23 10.42 -38.62
C GLY A 588 33.18 9.15 -37.78
N GLU A 589 34.35 8.60 -37.46
CA GLU A 589 34.45 7.39 -36.63
C GLU A 589 34.20 7.71 -35.15
N MET A 590 33.20 7.06 -34.57
CA MET A 590 32.87 7.12 -33.15
C MET A 590 33.08 5.74 -32.51
N LYS A 591 33.82 5.70 -31.41
CA LYS A 591 33.93 4.50 -30.56
C LYS A 591 32.83 4.49 -29.50
N VAL A 592 32.14 3.36 -29.38
CA VAL A 592 31.18 3.04 -28.32
C VAL A 592 31.81 2.00 -27.41
N ILE A 593 32.03 2.35 -26.16
CA ILE A 593 32.62 1.48 -25.14
C ILE A 593 31.47 0.99 -24.27
N VAL A 594 31.30 -0.32 -24.20
CA VAL A 594 30.33 -0.98 -23.33
C VAL A 594 31.07 -1.81 -22.29
N THR A 595 30.69 -1.66 -21.02
CA THR A 595 31.22 -2.44 -19.89
C THR A 595 30.08 -2.99 -19.04
N PHE A 596 30.27 -4.18 -18.48
CA PHE A 596 29.30 -4.83 -17.60
C PHE A 596 30.00 -5.14 -16.27
N GLY A 597 29.60 -4.46 -15.20
CA GLY A 597 30.24 -4.57 -13.88
C GLY A 597 31.66 -4.03 -13.80
N GLY A 598 32.02 -3.09 -14.69
CA GLY A 598 33.37 -2.52 -14.81
C GLY A 598 34.27 -3.26 -15.80
N ASP A 599 33.92 -4.49 -16.18
CA ASP A 599 34.68 -5.28 -17.15
C ASP A 599 34.22 -4.99 -18.59
N ALA A 600 35.19 -4.90 -19.51
CA ALA A 600 34.91 -4.74 -20.93
C ALA A 600 34.28 -6.02 -21.51
N ILE A 601 33.14 -5.87 -22.18
CA ILE A 601 32.46 -7.00 -22.82
C ILE A 601 33.17 -7.40 -24.13
N PRO A 602 32.91 -8.60 -24.67
CA PRO A 602 33.44 -9.00 -25.97
C PRO A 602 33.12 -7.99 -27.07
N LYS A 603 34.12 -7.67 -27.91
CA LYS A 603 34.08 -6.73 -29.04
C LYS A 603 33.97 -5.24 -28.68
N SER A 604 33.86 -4.88 -27.40
CA SER A 604 34.04 -3.51 -26.95
C SER A 604 35.53 -3.12 -27.03
N PRO A 605 35.91 -1.93 -27.55
CA PRO A 605 35.04 -0.87 -28.09
C PRO A 605 34.54 -1.15 -29.52
N PHE A 606 33.28 -0.81 -29.78
CA PHE A 606 32.67 -0.87 -31.11
C PHE A 606 33.00 0.40 -31.90
N THR A 607 33.43 0.25 -33.15
CA THR A 607 33.72 1.39 -34.04
C THR A 607 32.55 1.62 -34.98
N VAL A 608 31.90 2.77 -34.85
CA VAL A 608 30.69 3.19 -35.57
C VAL A 608 31.04 4.33 -36.51
N GLY A 609 30.82 4.15 -37.82
CA GLY A 609 30.95 5.22 -38.80
C GLY A 609 29.68 6.06 -38.84
N VAL A 610 29.75 7.31 -38.36
CA VAL A 610 28.63 8.26 -38.39
C VAL A 610 28.67 9.05 -39.70
N ALA A 611 27.71 8.77 -40.58
CA ALA A 611 27.54 9.44 -41.86
C ALA A 611 26.90 10.84 -41.70
N ALA A 612 27.03 11.69 -42.72
CA ALA A 612 26.31 12.97 -42.76
C ALA A 612 24.78 12.71 -42.88
N PRO A 613 23.92 13.60 -42.36
CA PRO A 613 22.47 13.44 -42.48
C PRO A 613 22.03 13.33 -43.94
N LEU A 614 21.17 12.37 -44.25
CA LEU A 614 20.60 12.20 -45.59
C LEU A 614 19.65 13.36 -45.96
N GLU A 615 20.03 14.20 -46.92
CA GLU A 615 19.23 15.24 -47.56
C GLU A 615 18.81 14.82 -48.97
N ILE A 616 17.80 13.95 -49.08
CA ILE A 616 17.33 13.38 -50.36
C ILE A 616 16.93 14.45 -51.41
N GLY A 617 16.52 15.64 -50.96
CA GLY A 617 16.17 16.77 -51.85
C GLY A 617 17.36 17.38 -52.59
N ARG A 618 18.59 16.99 -52.28
CA ARG A 618 19.82 17.42 -52.99
C ARG A 618 20.15 16.52 -54.17
N VAL A 619 19.53 15.35 -54.28
CA VAL A 619 19.75 14.43 -55.40
C VAL A 619 18.94 14.91 -56.61
N SER A 620 19.61 15.20 -57.73
CA SER A 620 18.96 15.60 -58.98
C SER A 620 19.11 14.54 -60.07
N VAL A 621 18.10 14.45 -60.92
CA VAL A 621 18.12 13.64 -62.14
C VAL A 621 18.07 14.60 -63.32
N ASP A 622 19.12 14.59 -64.12
CA ASP A 622 19.32 15.53 -65.22
C ASP A 622 19.38 14.79 -66.56
N ASN A 623 18.90 15.41 -67.64
CA ASN A 623 18.87 14.86 -69.01
C ASN A 623 18.04 13.57 -69.19
N LEU A 624 17.00 13.36 -68.40
CA LEU A 624 16.05 12.27 -68.65
C LEU A 624 14.99 12.73 -69.66
N ASP A 625 15.09 12.26 -70.90
CA ASP A 625 14.11 12.54 -71.94
C ASP A 625 12.76 11.86 -71.69
N ALA A 626 11.67 12.62 -71.80
CA ALA A 626 10.31 12.10 -71.56
C ALA A 626 9.76 11.24 -72.72
N ARG A 627 10.35 11.35 -73.90
CA ARG A 627 9.95 10.64 -75.13
C ARG A 627 11.18 10.10 -75.83
N VAL A 628 11.18 8.80 -76.12
CA VAL A 628 12.33 8.07 -76.65
C VAL A 628 11.89 7.07 -77.71
N GLU A 629 12.83 6.57 -78.51
CA GLU A 629 12.55 5.55 -79.52
C GLU A 629 12.88 4.15 -79.01
N VAL A 630 12.03 3.18 -79.37
CA VAL A 630 12.27 1.77 -79.07
C VAL A 630 13.53 1.28 -79.79
N ASN A 631 14.38 0.56 -79.07
CA ASN A 631 15.70 0.05 -79.49
C ASN A 631 16.81 1.10 -79.66
N GLN A 632 16.60 2.34 -79.21
CA GLN A 632 17.64 3.37 -79.17
C GLN A 632 18.20 3.52 -77.74
N GLU A 633 19.52 3.52 -77.59
CA GLU A 633 20.16 3.74 -76.29
C GLU A 633 19.88 5.16 -75.77
N GLN A 634 19.46 5.25 -74.51
CA GLN A 634 19.13 6.48 -73.80
C GLN A 634 20.09 6.65 -72.63
N GLU A 635 20.46 7.88 -72.31
CA GLU A 635 21.34 8.20 -71.19
C GLU A 635 20.83 9.39 -70.36
N PHE A 636 20.99 9.32 -69.04
CA PHE A 636 20.69 10.41 -68.12
C PHE A 636 21.68 10.43 -66.94
N LEU A 637 21.72 11.53 -66.19
CA LEU A 637 22.65 11.75 -65.08
C LEU A 637 21.92 11.79 -63.75
N VAL A 638 22.58 11.28 -62.70
CA VAL A 638 22.13 11.42 -61.31
C VAL A 638 23.25 12.10 -60.50
N ASP A 639 23.01 13.32 -60.02
CA ASP A 639 23.93 14.05 -59.15
C ASP A 639 23.54 13.85 -57.69
N THR A 640 24.44 13.30 -56.88
CA THR A 640 24.27 13.00 -55.46
C THR A 640 25.04 13.97 -54.55
N LYS A 641 25.61 15.04 -55.12
CA LYS A 641 26.48 15.96 -54.41
C LYS A 641 25.76 16.67 -53.26
N GLY A 642 26.29 16.45 -52.06
CA GLY A 642 25.75 17.06 -50.85
C GLY A 642 24.46 16.39 -50.33
N ALA A 643 24.06 15.24 -50.87
CA ALA A 643 22.94 14.46 -50.37
C ALA A 643 23.22 13.79 -49.01
N GLY A 644 24.47 13.67 -48.59
CA GLY A 644 24.82 12.99 -47.33
C GLY A 644 24.51 11.49 -47.38
N GLY A 645 24.30 10.83 -46.25
CA GLY A 645 23.95 9.40 -46.23
C GLY A 645 25.13 8.43 -46.48
N GLN A 646 24.81 7.18 -46.81
CA GLN A 646 25.74 6.07 -47.05
C GLN A 646 26.28 6.02 -48.48
N GLY A 647 25.67 6.72 -49.44
CA GLY A 647 26.14 6.79 -50.81
C GLY A 647 25.65 5.67 -51.73
N HIS A 648 24.55 4.98 -51.38
CA HIS A 648 24.01 3.86 -52.15
C HIS A 648 22.96 4.32 -53.18
N LEU A 649 23.38 4.50 -54.44
CA LEU A 649 22.48 4.82 -55.54
C LEU A 649 21.95 3.54 -56.20
N GLU A 650 20.63 3.42 -56.33
CA GLU A 650 19.94 2.36 -57.06
C GLU A 650 19.06 2.96 -58.16
N VAL A 651 19.11 2.36 -59.35
CA VAL A 651 18.28 2.75 -60.49
C VAL A 651 17.69 1.49 -61.12
N GLU A 652 16.39 1.52 -61.38
CA GLU A 652 15.65 0.43 -62.01
C GLU A 652 14.73 1.00 -63.08
N VAL A 653 14.76 0.43 -64.29
CA VAL A 653 13.85 0.82 -65.37
C VAL A 653 12.85 -0.30 -65.59
N LEU A 654 11.56 0.00 -65.55
CA LEU A 654 10.47 -0.95 -65.76
C LEU A 654 9.81 -0.69 -67.12
N SER A 655 9.60 -1.76 -67.89
CA SER A 655 8.83 -1.71 -69.13
C SER A 655 7.34 -1.47 -68.85
N PRO A 656 6.53 -1.13 -69.88
CA PRO A 656 5.07 -0.99 -69.75
C PRO A 656 4.39 -2.25 -69.18
N ARG A 657 5.03 -3.41 -69.31
CA ARG A 657 4.59 -4.70 -68.74
C ARG A 657 5.18 -5.02 -67.38
N GLN A 658 5.78 -4.03 -66.69
CA GLN A 658 6.41 -4.18 -65.37
C GLN A 658 7.59 -5.15 -65.37
N ARG A 659 8.32 -5.27 -66.49
CA ARG A 659 9.54 -6.08 -66.58
C ARG A 659 10.77 -5.19 -66.44
N VAL A 660 11.76 -5.66 -65.70
CA VAL A 660 13.03 -4.94 -65.54
C VAL A 660 13.75 -4.85 -66.89
N VAL A 661 14.02 -3.63 -67.33
CA VAL A 661 14.86 -3.30 -68.47
C VAL A 661 16.29 -3.14 -67.97
N PRO A 662 17.28 -3.82 -68.57
CA PRO A 662 18.68 -3.66 -68.18
C PRO A 662 19.11 -2.20 -68.26
N CYS A 663 19.65 -1.68 -67.16
CA CYS A 663 20.30 -0.37 -67.10
C CYS A 663 21.70 -0.50 -66.52
N ASP A 664 22.65 0.25 -67.06
CA ASP A 664 24.04 0.33 -66.61
C ASP A 664 24.25 1.65 -65.86
N VAL A 665 24.75 1.59 -64.63
CA VAL A 665 25.00 2.76 -63.77
C VAL A 665 26.50 2.85 -63.51
N GLN A 666 27.14 3.91 -64.03
CA GLN A 666 28.58 4.11 -63.90
C GLN A 666 28.91 5.51 -63.37
N PRO A 667 29.88 5.67 -62.45
CA PRO A 667 30.33 6.99 -62.02
C PRO A 667 30.95 7.75 -63.19
N GLN A 668 30.63 9.04 -63.31
CA GLN A 668 31.13 9.88 -64.37
C GLN A 668 32.64 10.16 -64.18
N ALA A 669 33.43 9.96 -65.24
CA ALA A 669 34.87 10.17 -65.19
C ALA A 669 35.22 11.61 -64.76
N GLY A 670 35.83 11.75 -63.59
CA GLY A 670 36.25 13.04 -63.01
C GLY A 670 35.24 13.70 -62.04
N GLN A 671 34.05 13.13 -61.84
CA GLN A 671 33.06 13.61 -60.86
C GLN A 671 32.52 12.44 -60.02
N VAL A 672 32.99 12.32 -58.78
CA VAL A 672 32.69 11.17 -57.90
C VAL A 672 31.22 11.13 -57.46
N ASP A 673 30.56 12.29 -57.40
CA ASP A 673 29.17 12.43 -56.93
C ASP A 673 28.12 12.30 -58.06
N VAL A 674 28.55 12.15 -59.33
CA VAL A 674 27.65 12.10 -60.49
C VAL A 674 27.74 10.72 -61.15
N SER A 675 26.60 10.07 -61.35
CA SER A 675 26.49 8.77 -62.03
C SER A 675 25.76 8.91 -63.36
N VAL A 676 26.30 8.28 -64.40
CA VAL A 676 25.68 8.15 -65.73
C VAL A 676 24.87 6.85 -65.75
N VAL A 677 23.61 6.95 -66.14
CA VAL A 677 22.71 5.80 -66.31
C VAL A 677 22.43 5.63 -67.79
N ARG A 678 22.63 4.41 -68.32
CA ARG A 678 22.25 4.04 -69.69
C ARG A 678 21.21 2.94 -69.70
N TYR A 679 20.22 3.04 -70.56
CA TYR A 679 19.21 2.00 -70.77
C TYR A 679 18.73 1.98 -72.21
N THR A 680 18.10 0.89 -72.64
CA THR A 680 17.51 0.78 -73.99
C THR A 680 16.08 0.27 -73.87
N PRO A 681 15.05 1.09 -74.15
CA PRO A 681 13.67 0.64 -74.14
C PRO A 681 13.44 -0.35 -75.29
N THR A 682 12.86 -1.52 -75.00
CA THR A 682 12.67 -2.60 -75.99
C THR A 682 11.19 -2.87 -76.32
N GLU A 683 10.27 -2.26 -75.56
CA GLU A 683 8.82 -2.36 -75.78
C GLU A 683 8.25 -0.97 -76.09
N GLU A 684 7.11 -0.90 -76.78
CA GLU A 684 6.39 0.36 -76.97
C GLU A 684 5.52 0.67 -75.74
N GLY A 685 5.49 1.93 -75.31
CA GLY A 685 4.67 2.43 -74.22
C GLY A 685 5.46 3.10 -73.09
N VAL A 686 4.75 3.41 -71.99
CA VAL A 686 5.31 4.12 -70.84
C VAL A 686 6.19 3.22 -69.97
N HIS A 687 7.48 3.51 -69.95
CA HIS A 687 8.45 2.96 -69.02
C HIS A 687 8.47 3.77 -67.73
N ALA A 688 8.76 3.13 -66.61
CA ALA A 688 8.94 3.79 -65.33
C ALA A 688 10.42 3.70 -64.92
N VAL A 689 11.09 4.86 -64.80
CA VAL A 689 12.46 4.96 -64.31
C VAL A 689 12.42 5.25 -62.82
N ASN A 690 12.77 4.26 -62.01
CA ASN A 690 12.86 4.34 -60.56
C ASN A 690 14.29 4.71 -60.17
N VAL A 691 14.46 5.86 -59.52
CA VAL A 691 15.74 6.27 -58.93
C VAL A 691 15.57 6.37 -57.41
N SER A 692 16.46 5.73 -56.67
CA SER A 692 16.51 5.77 -55.20
C SER A 692 17.92 5.93 -54.67
N TYR A 693 18.07 6.66 -53.57
CA TYR A 693 19.34 6.90 -52.90
C TYR A 693 19.22 6.54 -51.41
N ASP A 694 20.09 5.65 -50.94
CA ASP A 694 20.05 5.02 -49.61
C ASP A 694 18.67 4.45 -49.25
N GLY A 695 18.05 3.75 -50.22
CA GLY A 695 16.74 3.11 -50.09
C GLY A 695 15.53 4.06 -50.12
N HIS A 696 15.74 5.35 -50.34
CA HIS A 696 14.66 6.35 -50.44
C HIS A 696 14.48 6.82 -51.89
N PRO A 697 13.25 6.90 -52.41
CA PRO A 697 13.01 7.42 -53.77
C PRO A 697 13.36 8.91 -53.83
N VAL A 698 14.08 9.29 -54.89
CA VAL A 698 14.44 10.71 -55.12
C VAL A 698 13.22 11.51 -55.56
N PRO A 699 13.20 12.85 -55.37
CA PRO A 699 12.09 13.68 -55.82
C PRO A 699 11.80 13.51 -57.31
N GLY A 700 10.55 13.18 -57.66
CA GLY A 700 10.10 12.96 -59.03
C GLY A 700 10.12 11.50 -59.51
N SER A 701 10.77 10.60 -58.77
CA SER A 701 10.72 9.16 -59.01
C SER A 701 9.36 8.56 -58.56
N PRO A 702 8.71 7.68 -59.35
CA PRO A 702 9.13 7.16 -60.66
C PRO A 702 8.93 8.17 -61.80
N PHE A 703 9.90 8.26 -62.70
CA PHE A 703 9.82 9.13 -63.88
C PHE A 703 9.21 8.36 -65.08
N PRO A 704 8.09 8.84 -65.66
CA PRO A 704 7.50 8.21 -66.82
C PRO A 704 8.26 8.58 -68.10
N VAL A 705 8.63 7.58 -68.90
CA VAL A 705 9.28 7.76 -70.21
C VAL A 705 8.46 7.04 -71.28
N GLU A 706 7.96 7.76 -72.26
CA GLU A 706 7.14 7.22 -73.35
C GLU A 706 8.04 6.74 -74.51
N ALA A 707 8.04 5.43 -74.78
CA ALA A 707 8.80 4.84 -75.89
C ALA A 707 7.90 4.55 -77.09
N SER A 708 8.20 5.13 -78.26
CA SER A 708 7.44 4.91 -79.50
C SER A 708 8.23 4.10 -80.53
N LEU A 709 7.54 3.29 -81.34
CA LEU A 709 8.15 2.58 -82.45
C LEU A 709 8.55 3.55 -83.59
N PRO A 710 9.70 3.34 -84.25
CA PRO A 710 10.07 4.10 -85.44
C PRO A 710 9.08 3.83 -86.60
N PRO A 711 8.86 4.80 -87.51
CA PRO A 711 7.93 4.65 -88.63
C PRO A 711 8.40 3.59 -89.65
N ASP A 712 7.49 2.69 -90.04
CA ASP A 712 7.69 1.60 -91.01
C ASP A 712 6.50 1.53 -91.99
N PRO A 713 6.60 2.20 -93.16
CA PRO A 713 5.56 2.20 -94.20
C PRO A 713 5.18 0.81 -94.71
N THR A 714 6.04 -0.19 -94.57
CA THR A 714 5.79 -1.55 -95.11
C THR A 714 4.73 -2.32 -94.33
N LYS A 715 4.39 -1.85 -93.12
CA LYS A 715 3.38 -2.47 -92.26
C LYS A 715 1.98 -1.90 -92.45
N VAL A 716 1.85 -0.77 -93.13
CA VAL A 716 0.53 -0.18 -93.44
C VAL A 716 -0.18 -1.02 -94.51
N LYS A 717 -1.46 -1.31 -94.31
CA LYS A 717 -2.29 -2.10 -95.24
C LYS A 717 -3.51 -1.29 -95.66
N ALA A 718 -3.88 -1.34 -96.94
CA ALA A 718 -5.12 -0.74 -97.42
C ALA A 718 -5.99 -1.78 -98.13
N PHE A 719 -7.29 -1.79 -97.85
CA PHE A 719 -8.24 -2.76 -98.43
C PHE A 719 -9.68 -2.22 -98.47
N GLY A 720 -10.46 -2.60 -99.49
CA GLY A 720 -11.87 -2.25 -99.63
C GLY A 720 -12.32 -2.10 -101.08
N PRO A 721 -13.64 -2.15 -101.37
CA PRO A 721 -14.16 -2.14 -102.74
C PRO A 721 -13.83 -0.85 -103.51
N GLY A 722 -13.70 0.27 -102.82
CA GLY A 722 -13.33 1.55 -103.43
C GLY A 722 -11.91 1.59 -103.98
N LEU A 723 -11.04 0.63 -103.66
CA LEU A 723 -9.71 0.51 -104.29
C LEU A 723 -9.77 -0.23 -105.63
N GLU A 724 -10.88 -0.88 -105.97
CA GLU A 724 -11.06 -1.70 -107.18
C GLU A 724 -12.05 -1.09 -108.20
N GLY A 725 -13.10 -0.38 -107.77
CA GLY A 725 -14.05 0.27 -108.69
C GLY A 725 -15.36 0.76 -108.07
N GLY A 726 -16.28 1.25 -108.90
CA GLY A 726 -17.54 1.86 -108.44
C GLY A 726 -18.46 2.38 -109.55
N LEU A 727 -19.50 3.12 -109.16
CA LEU A 727 -20.47 3.71 -110.09
C LEU A 727 -20.52 5.23 -109.90
N VAL A 728 -20.73 5.95 -111.00
CA VAL A 728 -20.89 7.42 -110.98
C VAL A 728 -22.02 7.80 -110.03
N GLY A 729 -21.72 8.68 -109.07
CA GLY A 729 -22.66 9.20 -108.08
C GLY A 729 -22.84 8.34 -106.82
N ASN A 730 -22.12 7.22 -106.67
CA ASN A 730 -22.13 6.39 -105.46
C ASN A 730 -20.78 6.47 -104.72
N PRO A 731 -20.75 6.60 -103.38
CA PRO A 731 -19.50 6.57 -102.62
C PRO A 731 -18.72 5.25 -102.78
N ALA A 732 -17.42 5.36 -103.02
CA ALA A 732 -16.46 4.27 -103.10
C ALA A 732 -15.63 4.24 -101.80
N GLU A 733 -15.72 3.16 -101.03
CA GLU A 733 -15.20 3.08 -99.65
C GLU A 733 -14.04 2.08 -99.50
N PHE A 734 -13.06 2.39 -98.65
CA PHE A 734 -11.97 1.49 -98.24
C PHE A 734 -11.37 1.86 -96.87
N THR A 735 -10.53 1.00 -96.31
CA THR A 735 -9.91 1.15 -94.99
C THR A 735 -8.39 1.08 -95.07
N ILE A 736 -7.70 1.88 -94.25
CA ILE A 736 -6.25 1.89 -94.07
C ILE A 736 -5.94 1.42 -92.64
N ASP A 737 -5.11 0.40 -92.48
CA ASP A 737 -4.65 -0.15 -91.21
C ASP A 737 -3.17 0.22 -91.02
N THR A 738 -2.89 1.03 -89.99
CA THR A 738 -1.54 1.50 -89.63
C THR A 738 -0.98 0.77 -88.40
N THR A 739 -1.66 -0.28 -87.91
CA THR A 739 -1.24 -0.98 -86.70
C THR A 739 0.17 -1.57 -86.84
N GLY A 740 1.05 -1.21 -85.89
CA GLY A 740 2.44 -1.69 -85.84
C GLY A 740 3.40 -1.01 -86.83
N ALA A 741 2.95 -0.02 -87.60
CA ALA A 741 3.77 0.79 -88.51
C ALA A 741 4.54 1.92 -87.81
N GLY A 742 4.44 2.06 -86.49
CA GLY A 742 5.07 3.15 -85.73
C GLY A 742 4.32 4.48 -85.88
N THR A 743 4.84 5.53 -85.25
CA THR A 743 4.22 6.87 -85.31
C THR A 743 4.70 7.62 -86.54
N GLY A 744 3.78 7.99 -87.44
CA GLY A 744 4.11 8.70 -88.68
C GLY A 744 2.88 9.32 -89.37
N GLY A 745 3.09 10.27 -90.28
CA GLY A 745 2.06 10.97 -91.02
C GLY A 745 1.51 10.19 -92.21
N LEU A 746 0.19 10.17 -92.36
CA LEU A 746 -0.52 9.52 -93.48
C LEU A 746 -0.90 10.55 -94.56
N GLY A 747 -0.51 10.31 -95.81
CA GLY A 747 -0.87 11.11 -96.99
C GLY A 747 -1.82 10.34 -97.91
N LEU A 748 -2.92 10.97 -98.35
CA LEU A 748 -3.95 10.34 -99.18
C LEU A 748 -4.38 11.28 -100.31
N THR A 749 -4.40 10.78 -101.56
CA THR A 749 -4.92 11.52 -102.73
C THR A 749 -5.64 10.59 -103.70
N VAL A 750 -6.70 11.06 -104.36
CA VAL A 750 -7.41 10.33 -105.42
C VAL A 750 -7.35 11.15 -106.72
N GLU A 751 -6.72 10.60 -107.75
CA GLU A 751 -6.53 11.24 -109.06
C GLU A 751 -7.40 10.54 -110.10
N GLY A 752 -8.23 11.27 -110.85
CA GLY A 752 -9.09 10.66 -111.88
C GLY A 752 -9.63 11.69 -112.87
N PRO A 753 -10.60 11.31 -113.72
CA PRO A 753 -11.23 12.20 -114.69
C PRO A 753 -11.81 13.48 -114.06
N THR A 754 -12.28 13.37 -112.80
CA THR A 754 -12.75 14.49 -111.99
C THR A 754 -12.15 14.44 -110.59
N GLU A 755 -12.02 15.61 -109.95
CA GLU A 755 -11.66 15.66 -108.53
C GLU A 755 -12.77 15.02 -107.68
N ALA A 756 -12.46 13.89 -107.05
CA ALA A 756 -13.39 13.23 -106.15
C ALA A 756 -13.27 13.82 -104.74
N LYS A 757 -14.40 14.10 -104.09
CA LYS A 757 -14.42 14.50 -102.68
C LYS A 757 -14.01 13.31 -101.82
N ILE A 758 -12.96 13.46 -101.00
CA ILE A 758 -12.46 12.42 -100.09
C ILE A 758 -12.87 12.74 -98.66
N GLU A 759 -13.37 11.73 -97.93
CA GLU A 759 -13.65 11.80 -96.50
C GLU A 759 -12.81 10.73 -95.79
N CYS A 760 -12.10 11.11 -94.72
CA CYS A 760 -11.25 10.23 -93.92
C CYS A 760 -11.57 10.38 -92.43
N SER A 761 -11.75 9.26 -91.74
CA SER A 761 -12.05 9.20 -90.30
C SER A 761 -11.08 8.26 -89.60
N ASP A 762 -10.43 8.74 -88.54
CA ASP A 762 -9.62 7.91 -87.63
C ASP A 762 -10.55 7.16 -86.66
N ASN A 763 -10.36 5.84 -86.55
CA ASN A 763 -11.17 4.98 -85.70
C ASN A 763 -10.57 4.81 -84.29
N GLY A 764 -9.37 5.34 -84.03
CA GLY A 764 -8.72 5.30 -82.71
C GLY A 764 -8.21 3.92 -82.29
N ASP A 765 -8.29 2.93 -83.17
CA ASP A 765 -7.80 1.55 -82.99
C ASP A 765 -6.59 1.24 -83.89
N GLY A 766 -6.02 2.26 -84.53
CA GLY A 766 -4.95 2.15 -85.51
C GLY A 766 -5.43 1.99 -86.95
N THR A 767 -6.75 2.03 -87.19
CA THR A 767 -7.33 2.02 -88.54
C THR A 767 -7.99 3.35 -88.91
N CYS A 768 -8.05 3.66 -90.20
CA CYS A 768 -8.68 4.84 -90.77
C CYS A 768 -9.67 4.43 -91.88
N SER A 769 -10.92 4.88 -91.79
CA SER A 769 -11.93 4.64 -92.82
C SER A 769 -11.97 5.78 -93.83
N VAL A 770 -11.99 5.45 -95.12
CA VAL A 770 -11.89 6.39 -96.24
C VAL A 770 -13.02 6.17 -97.24
N SER A 771 -13.64 7.24 -97.72
CA SER A 771 -14.59 7.19 -98.84
C SER A 771 -14.31 8.31 -99.86
N TYR A 772 -14.55 8.04 -101.15
CA TYR A 772 -14.53 9.08 -102.18
C TYR A 772 -15.72 8.96 -103.14
N LEU A 773 -16.18 10.09 -103.68
CA LEU A 773 -17.36 10.14 -104.55
C LEU A 773 -16.98 10.50 -106.00
N PRO A 774 -17.00 9.53 -106.93
CA PRO A 774 -16.71 9.80 -108.34
C PRO A 774 -17.94 10.36 -109.08
N THR A 775 -17.76 11.47 -109.79
CA THR A 775 -18.83 12.14 -110.56
C THR A 775 -18.78 11.88 -112.05
N GLU A 776 -17.69 11.30 -112.56
CA GLU A 776 -17.54 10.90 -113.96
C GLU A 776 -16.99 9.47 -114.07
N PRO A 777 -17.38 8.73 -115.13
CA PRO A 777 -16.86 7.39 -115.37
C PRO A 777 -15.40 7.45 -115.87
N GLY A 778 -14.61 6.45 -115.49
CA GLY A 778 -13.19 6.32 -115.88
C GLY A 778 -12.33 5.76 -114.76
N GLU A 779 -11.02 5.70 -114.99
CA GLU A 779 -10.02 5.14 -114.06
C GLU A 779 -9.60 6.19 -113.02
N TYR A 780 -9.73 5.87 -111.74
CA TYR A 780 -9.27 6.67 -110.60
C TYR A 780 -8.08 5.97 -109.91
N LEU A 781 -7.02 6.72 -109.63
CA LEU A 781 -5.81 6.29 -108.94
C LEU A 781 -5.84 6.76 -107.49
N VAL A 782 -5.83 5.83 -106.54
CA VAL A 782 -5.80 6.12 -105.10
C VAL A 782 -4.36 5.97 -104.59
N ASN A 783 -3.72 7.09 -104.22
CA ASN A 783 -2.39 7.12 -103.62
C ASN A 783 -2.47 7.16 -102.11
N ILE A 784 -1.73 6.27 -101.44
CA ILE A 784 -1.61 6.19 -99.98
C ILE A 784 -0.12 6.18 -99.62
N LEU A 785 0.29 7.16 -98.81
CA LEU A 785 1.66 7.41 -98.37
C LEU A 785 1.73 7.37 -96.83
N PHE A 786 2.80 6.83 -96.27
CA PHE A 786 3.13 6.88 -94.84
C PHE A 786 4.56 7.44 -94.69
N GLU A 787 4.72 8.56 -93.97
CA GLU A 787 5.98 9.34 -93.89
C GLU A 787 6.58 9.63 -95.28
N ASN A 788 5.73 10.08 -96.21
CA ASN A 788 6.08 10.38 -97.61
C ASN A 788 6.53 9.17 -98.46
N VAL A 789 6.32 7.93 -97.99
CA VAL A 789 6.64 6.69 -98.74
C VAL A 789 5.36 5.92 -99.06
N HIS A 790 5.23 5.41 -100.30
CA HIS A 790 4.05 4.62 -100.69
C HIS A 790 3.93 3.34 -99.85
N VAL A 791 2.73 3.09 -99.35
CA VAL A 791 2.39 1.84 -98.67
C VAL A 791 2.30 0.70 -99.70
N PRO A 792 2.48 -0.56 -99.29
CA PRO A 792 2.34 -1.70 -100.19
C PRO A 792 1.00 -1.69 -100.96
N GLY A 793 1.07 -1.75 -102.28
CA GLY A 793 -0.09 -1.76 -103.19
C GLY A 793 -0.50 -0.40 -103.73
N SER A 794 -0.02 0.72 -103.16
CA SER A 794 -0.25 2.06 -103.71
C SER A 794 0.68 2.34 -104.91
N PRO A 795 0.20 3.02 -105.98
CA PRO A 795 -1.18 3.46 -106.22
C PRO A 795 -2.15 2.33 -106.60
N PHE A 796 -3.37 2.41 -106.06
CA PHE A 796 -4.47 1.50 -106.40
C PHE A 796 -5.29 2.03 -107.57
N ARG A 797 -5.83 1.15 -108.42
CA ARG A 797 -6.61 1.50 -109.62
C ARG A 797 -8.07 1.10 -109.46
N ALA A 798 -8.98 2.08 -109.53
CA ALA A 798 -10.42 1.88 -109.41
C ALA A 798 -11.16 2.32 -110.69
N ASP A 799 -11.94 1.42 -111.31
CA ASP A 799 -12.70 1.71 -112.54
C ASP A 799 -14.16 2.09 -112.24
N ILE A 800 -14.62 3.26 -112.72
CA ILE A 800 -15.95 3.81 -112.45
C ILE A 800 -16.84 3.81 -113.71
N GLN A 801 -18.06 3.26 -113.63
CA GLN A 801 -18.98 3.10 -114.78
C GLN A 801 -20.31 3.91 -114.68
N MET A 802 -20.98 4.16 -115.82
CA MET A 802 -22.29 4.83 -115.90
C MET A 802 -23.50 3.89 -115.66
N PRO A 803 -24.63 4.38 -115.12
CA PRO A 803 -25.86 3.59 -114.92
C PRO A 803 -26.81 3.50 -116.16
N PHE A 804 -27.63 2.43 -116.29
CA PHE A 804 -28.66 2.23 -117.34
C PHE A 804 -30.05 1.79 -116.78
N ASP A 805 -31.16 2.03 -117.53
CA ASP A 805 -32.57 1.78 -117.09
C ASP A 805 -33.48 1.16 -118.18
N PRO A 806 -33.73 -0.17 -118.15
CA PRO A 806 -34.56 -0.90 -119.13
C PRO A 806 -36.06 -0.55 -119.11
N SER A 807 -36.57 0.09 -118.05
CA SER A 807 -38.01 0.39 -117.92
C SER A 807 -38.51 1.43 -118.90
N LYS A 808 -37.59 2.17 -119.55
CA LYS A 808 -37.88 3.27 -120.47
C LYS A 808 -37.89 2.85 -121.95
N VAL A 809 -37.73 1.56 -122.24
CA VAL A 809 -37.81 1.01 -123.60
C VAL A 809 -39.27 0.82 -124.02
N VAL A 810 -39.63 1.28 -125.22
CA VAL A 810 -41.00 1.20 -125.76
C VAL A 810 -41.01 0.49 -127.10
N ALA A 811 -41.84 -0.55 -127.28
CA ALA A 811 -42.00 -1.23 -128.57
C ALA A 811 -43.37 -0.99 -129.21
N SER A 812 -43.41 -0.86 -130.53
CA SER A 812 -44.60 -0.62 -131.35
C SER A 812 -44.46 -1.25 -132.74
N GLY A 813 -45.52 -1.38 -133.52
CA GLY A 813 -45.45 -1.87 -134.91
C GLY A 813 -46.52 -2.91 -135.25
N SER A 814 -46.75 -3.12 -136.55
CA SER A 814 -47.74 -4.07 -137.06
C SER A 814 -47.41 -5.52 -136.66
N GLY A 815 -46.12 -5.84 -136.57
CA GLY A 815 -45.61 -7.14 -136.16
C GLY A 815 -45.93 -7.51 -134.71
N LEU A 816 -46.43 -6.60 -133.86
CA LEU A 816 -46.91 -6.95 -132.52
C LEU A 816 -48.39 -7.37 -132.49
N LYS A 817 -49.14 -7.22 -133.59
CA LYS A 817 -50.58 -7.49 -133.64
C LYS A 817 -50.95 -8.75 -134.43
N ARG A 818 -50.45 -8.88 -135.66
CA ARG A 818 -50.63 -10.07 -136.53
C ARG A 818 -49.42 -10.24 -137.43
N ALA A 819 -49.16 -11.49 -137.83
CA ALA A 819 -48.16 -11.82 -138.81
C ALA A 819 -48.75 -12.73 -139.90
N LYS A 820 -48.05 -12.86 -141.03
CA LYS A 820 -48.39 -13.80 -142.10
C LYS A 820 -47.22 -14.72 -142.38
N VAL A 821 -47.51 -15.99 -142.68
CA VAL A 821 -46.48 -16.98 -142.99
C VAL A 821 -45.67 -16.56 -144.22
N GLY A 822 -44.35 -16.50 -144.09
CA GLY A 822 -43.40 -16.15 -145.14
C GLY A 822 -43.15 -14.65 -145.35
N GLU A 823 -43.93 -13.76 -144.71
CA GLU A 823 -43.77 -12.32 -144.82
C GLU A 823 -43.03 -11.71 -143.61
N THR A 824 -42.21 -10.69 -143.86
CA THR A 824 -41.47 -9.97 -142.81
C THR A 824 -42.40 -9.10 -141.97
N SER A 825 -42.48 -9.41 -140.68
CA SER A 825 -43.22 -8.62 -139.68
C SER A 825 -42.27 -7.66 -138.97
N VAL A 826 -42.69 -6.42 -138.76
CA VAL A 826 -41.83 -5.33 -138.25
C VAL A 826 -42.31 -4.82 -136.88
N VAL A 827 -41.36 -4.66 -135.96
CA VAL A 827 -41.49 -4.12 -134.60
C VAL A 827 -40.45 -3.02 -134.41
N ASN A 828 -40.89 -1.78 -134.22
CA ASN A 828 -40.03 -0.65 -133.90
C ASN A 828 -39.88 -0.50 -132.38
N VAL A 829 -38.65 -0.39 -131.89
CA VAL A 829 -38.30 -0.29 -130.48
C VAL A 829 -37.54 1.00 -130.23
N ASP A 830 -38.07 1.87 -129.37
CA ASP A 830 -37.43 3.12 -128.96
C ASP A 830 -36.73 2.92 -127.60
N CYS A 831 -35.40 3.08 -127.59
CA CYS A 831 -34.55 2.97 -126.41
C CYS A 831 -33.89 4.31 -126.03
N THR A 832 -34.26 5.42 -126.67
CA THR A 832 -33.58 6.73 -126.53
C THR A 832 -33.48 7.22 -125.09
N ARG A 833 -34.41 6.81 -124.23
CA ARG A 833 -34.49 7.22 -122.81
C ARG A 833 -33.98 6.18 -121.81
N ALA A 834 -33.52 5.02 -122.28
CA ALA A 834 -33.13 3.89 -121.43
C ALA A 834 -31.64 3.89 -121.00
N GLY A 835 -30.84 4.83 -121.52
CA GLY A 835 -29.39 4.82 -121.34
C GLY A 835 -28.70 3.76 -122.21
N PRO A 836 -27.36 3.63 -122.17
CA PRO A 836 -26.65 2.67 -123.01
C PRO A 836 -26.91 1.22 -122.56
N GLY A 837 -27.47 0.39 -123.45
CA GLY A 837 -27.73 -1.03 -123.23
C GLY A 837 -27.92 -1.81 -124.54
N GLU A 838 -27.70 -3.13 -124.50
CA GLU A 838 -27.81 -4.01 -125.67
C GLU A 838 -29.24 -4.55 -125.85
N LEU A 839 -29.81 -4.43 -127.06
CA LEU A 839 -31.17 -4.87 -127.38
C LEU A 839 -31.19 -6.26 -128.05
N SER A 840 -32.08 -7.16 -127.62
CA SER A 840 -32.27 -8.48 -128.23
C SER A 840 -33.76 -8.87 -128.33
N LEU A 841 -34.17 -9.52 -129.43
CA LEU A 841 -35.51 -10.08 -129.65
C LEU A 841 -35.43 -11.56 -130.03
N GLU A 842 -36.26 -12.39 -129.40
CA GLU A 842 -36.52 -13.76 -129.83
C GLU A 842 -38.00 -13.98 -130.17
N ALA A 843 -38.29 -14.73 -131.24
CA ALA A 843 -39.65 -15.04 -131.67
C ALA A 843 -39.83 -16.56 -131.85
N ALA A 844 -40.66 -17.22 -131.04
CA ALA A 844 -40.82 -18.68 -131.03
C ALA A 844 -42.27 -19.13 -131.26
N LEU A 845 -42.48 -20.16 -132.10
CA LEU A 845 -43.81 -20.75 -132.36
C LEU A 845 -44.30 -21.57 -131.14
N ASP A 846 -45.52 -21.32 -130.71
CA ASP A 846 -46.24 -22.05 -129.66
C ASP A 846 -46.80 -23.37 -130.25
N SER A 847 -46.13 -24.51 -130.02
CA SER A 847 -46.59 -25.84 -130.48
C SER A 847 -47.65 -26.46 -129.54
N PRO A 848 -48.72 -27.12 -130.05
CA PRO A 848 -49.72 -27.79 -129.21
C PRO A 848 -49.29 -29.21 -128.74
N SER A 849 -49.13 -29.35 -127.42
CA SER A 849 -49.18 -30.55 -126.56
C SER A 849 -48.38 -31.83 -126.92
N SER A 850 -47.26 -32.05 -126.23
CA SER A 850 -46.95 -33.25 -125.42
C SER A 850 -45.52 -33.11 -124.86
N GLY A 851 -45.28 -33.63 -123.66
CA GLY A 851 -44.08 -33.33 -122.86
C GLY A 851 -42.74 -33.59 -123.56
N SER A 852 -41.76 -32.79 -123.15
CA SER A 852 -40.33 -32.72 -123.54
C SER A 852 -39.96 -31.71 -124.64
N THR A 853 -39.21 -30.68 -124.21
CA THR A 853 -38.50 -29.63 -124.96
C THR A 853 -39.31 -28.71 -125.89
N PRO A 854 -39.38 -27.38 -125.64
CA PRO A 854 -39.81 -26.44 -126.65
C PRO A 854 -38.65 -26.18 -127.62
N SER A 855 -38.39 -27.12 -128.53
CA SER A 855 -37.77 -26.74 -129.81
C SER A 855 -38.85 -26.14 -130.69
N GLY A 856 -39.43 -25.02 -130.22
CA GLY A 856 -40.34 -24.21 -131.00
C GLY A 856 -39.52 -23.59 -132.11
N ARG A 857 -39.86 -23.87 -133.37
CA ARG A 857 -39.18 -23.27 -134.52
C ARG A 857 -39.16 -21.75 -134.32
N LYS A 858 -37.97 -21.20 -134.05
CA LYS A 858 -37.79 -19.75 -133.90
C LYS A 858 -37.93 -19.11 -135.28
N ALA A 859 -38.73 -18.05 -135.36
CA ALA A 859 -38.74 -17.20 -136.53
C ALA A 859 -37.38 -16.52 -136.65
N LYS A 860 -36.88 -16.34 -137.87
CA LYS A 860 -35.64 -15.60 -138.10
C LYS A 860 -35.89 -14.14 -137.69
N THR A 861 -35.06 -13.61 -136.78
CA THR A 861 -35.13 -12.23 -136.31
C THR A 861 -33.92 -11.42 -136.77
N GLU A 862 -34.13 -10.16 -137.16
CA GLU A 862 -33.06 -9.21 -137.44
C GLU A 862 -33.33 -7.90 -136.69
N ILE A 863 -32.30 -7.36 -136.04
CA ILE A 863 -32.36 -6.08 -135.32
C ILE A 863 -31.48 -5.09 -136.07
N ILE A 864 -32.06 -3.98 -136.48
CA ILE A 864 -31.36 -2.92 -137.19
C ILE A 864 -31.42 -1.68 -136.29
N SER A 865 -30.26 -1.17 -135.89
CA SER A 865 -30.16 0.14 -135.25
C SER A 865 -30.39 1.23 -136.29
N ASN A 866 -31.28 2.17 -136.01
CA ASN A 866 -31.46 3.36 -136.83
C ASN A 866 -30.44 4.46 -136.49
N ASN A 867 -29.51 4.18 -135.55
CA ASN A 867 -28.45 5.07 -135.06
C ASN A 867 -28.95 6.39 -134.44
N ASP A 868 -30.22 6.45 -134.07
CA ASP A 868 -30.85 7.56 -133.34
C ASP A 868 -31.39 7.13 -131.96
N GLY A 869 -31.03 5.91 -131.51
CA GLY A 869 -31.55 5.30 -130.28
C GLY A 869 -32.85 4.53 -130.46
N THR A 870 -33.40 4.48 -131.69
CA THR A 870 -34.47 3.56 -132.08
C THR A 870 -33.93 2.38 -132.89
N PHE A 871 -34.63 1.26 -132.82
CA PHE A 871 -34.28 0.01 -133.47
C PHE A 871 -35.49 -0.52 -134.25
N THR A 872 -35.27 -0.90 -135.50
CA THR A 872 -36.26 -1.65 -136.28
C THR A 872 -35.93 -3.12 -136.20
N VAL A 873 -36.80 -3.85 -135.51
CA VAL A 873 -36.68 -5.29 -135.31
C VAL A 873 -37.67 -6.00 -136.21
N THR A 874 -37.24 -7.02 -136.94
CA THR A 874 -38.11 -7.79 -137.81
C THR A 874 -38.08 -9.27 -137.47
N TYR A 875 -39.18 -9.97 -137.75
CA TYR A 875 -39.23 -11.43 -137.68
C TYR A 875 -40.10 -12.01 -138.80
N VAL A 876 -39.73 -13.19 -139.32
CA VAL A 876 -40.46 -13.88 -140.39
C VAL A 876 -40.98 -15.24 -139.89
N PRO A 877 -42.29 -15.40 -139.65
CA PRO A 877 -42.85 -16.70 -139.27
C PRO A 877 -42.95 -17.61 -140.50
N MET A 878 -42.40 -18.82 -140.43
CA MET A 878 -42.40 -19.77 -141.55
C MET A 878 -43.53 -20.82 -141.44
N THR A 879 -44.31 -20.82 -140.37
CA THR A 879 -45.39 -21.77 -140.13
C THR A 879 -46.58 -21.05 -139.53
N ALA A 880 -47.81 -21.40 -139.91
CA ALA A 880 -49.00 -20.78 -139.35
C ALA A 880 -49.17 -21.23 -137.88
N GLY A 881 -49.59 -20.32 -137.01
CA GLY A 881 -49.76 -20.58 -135.58
C GLY A 881 -49.42 -19.38 -134.70
N MET A 882 -49.48 -19.57 -133.39
CA MET A 882 -49.25 -18.50 -132.42
C MET A 882 -47.77 -18.40 -132.08
N TYR A 883 -47.17 -17.21 -132.11
CA TYR A 883 -45.77 -16.96 -131.77
C TYR A 883 -45.66 -16.10 -130.50
N THR A 884 -44.70 -16.42 -129.64
CA THR A 884 -44.31 -15.60 -128.48
C THR A 884 -43.03 -14.82 -128.80
N LEU A 885 -43.11 -13.49 -128.73
CA LEU A 885 -42.02 -12.54 -128.90
C LEU A 885 -41.44 -12.15 -127.52
N LEU A 886 -40.11 -12.14 -127.38
CA LEU A 886 -39.40 -11.81 -126.14
C LEU A 886 -38.32 -10.77 -126.40
N LEU A 887 -38.54 -9.53 -125.95
CA LEU A 887 -37.63 -8.40 -126.13
C LEU A 887 -36.89 -8.08 -124.81
N LYS A 888 -35.57 -7.84 -124.86
CA LYS A 888 -34.72 -7.52 -123.69
C LYS A 888 -33.74 -6.37 -123.98
N TYR A 889 -33.42 -5.58 -122.95
CA TYR A 889 -32.45 -4.47 -122.99
C TYR A 889 -31.46 -4.56 -121.82
N GLY A 890 -30.15 -4.60 -122.10
CA GLY A 890 -29.10 -4.79 -121.08
C GLY A 890 -29.25 -6.11 -120.31
N GLY A 891 -29.73 -7.16 -120.99
CA GLY A 891 -30.04 -8.47 -120.39
C GLY A 891 -31.35 -8.56 -119.60
N LYS A 892 -32.01 -7.43 -119.31
CA LYS A 892 -33.28 -7.35 -118.55
C LYS A 892 -34.51 -7.26 -119.47
N THR A 893 -35.65 -7.78 -119.04
CA THR A 893 -36.91 -7.74 -119.81
C THR A 893 -37.48 -6.33 -119.89
N VAL A 894 -38.02 -5.96 -121.05
CA VAL A 894 -38.62 -4.64 -121.28
C VAL A 894 -40.14 -4.66 -121.13
N PRO A 895 -40.79 -3.52 -120.84
CA PRO A 895 -42.24 -3.44 -120.68
C PRO A 895 -43.00 -3.94 -121.92
N GLY A 896 -44.09 -4.70 -121.70
CA GLY A 896 -44.95 -5.21 -122.78
C GLY A 896 -44.54 -6.55 -123.39
N PHE A 897 -43.45 -7.17 -122.91
CA PHE A 897 -42.98 -8.49 -123.35
C PHE A 897 -42.93 -9.49 -122.17
N PRO A 898 -43.20 -10.79 -122.41
CA PRO A 898 -43.46 -11.44 -123.70
C PRO A 898 -44.79 -11.03 -124.36
N ALA A 899 -44.77 -10.84 -125.68
CA ALA A 899 -45.95 -10.50 -126.50
C ALA A 899 -46.34 -11.69 -127.38
N LYS A 900 -47.65 -11.97 -127.52
CA LYS A 900 -48.17 -13.10 -128.29
C LYS A 900 -48.83 -12.64 -129.58
N VAL A 901 -48.45 -13.23 -130.72
CA VAL A 901 -48.90 -12.81 -132.07
C VAL A 901 -49.30 -14.02 -132.91
N THR A 902 -50.46 -13.98 -133.55
CA THR A 902 -50.92 -15.06 -134.45
C THR A 902 -50.38 -14.84 -135.87
N ALA A 903 -49.76 -15.88 -136.44
CA ALA A 903 -49.33 -15.96 -137.83
C ALA A 903 -50.38 -16.71 -138.66
N ASP A 904 -51.08 -15.99 -139.53
CA ASP A 904 -52.11 -16.56 -140.41
C ASP A 904 -51.46 -17.31 -141.60
N PRO A 905 -52.08 -18.40 -142.12
CA PRO A 905 -51.57 -19.11 -143.30
C PRO A 905 -51.42 -18.17 -144.51
N GLY A 906 -50.33 -18.31 -145.27
CA GLY A 906 -50.19 -17.66 -146.58
C GLY A 906 -51.25 -18.17 -147.56
N SER A 907 -51.80 -17.27 -148.37
CA SER A 907 -52.94 -17.51 -149.28
C SER A 907 -52.76 -18.69 -150.21
#